data_AF-A0A1V9YG50-F1
#
_entry.id   AF-A0A1V9YG50-F1
#
_cell.length_a   1.000
_cell.length_b   1.000
_cell.length_c   1.000
_cell.angle_alpha   90.00
_cell.angle_beta   90.00
_cell.angle_gamma   90.00
#
_symmetry.space_group_name_H-M   'P 1'
#
loop_
_entity.id
_entity.type
_entity.pdbx_description
1 polymer ?
#
loop_
_entity_poly.entity_id
_entity_poly.type
_entity_poly.pdbx_seq_one_letter_code
_entity_poly.pdbx_strand_id
1 'polypeptide(L)'
;MIPFLYRHVQRGLCELHDCLLVPTDARPAQSEATERAIAQLSRTNRSVSRFWVEKATLVLDALQIYGLMWQLSQPWPWPSSWLVSTRWTVVFNLDVLSFLPTGAGMGMQAPPYSLWGELKSQYWLYALLFALLPWLAAGWYFFQLKAWRARGNATYLAQAAKLENNLLWLFQALYLPIGLAVSRLFNCMRVPNPLDVHAYDHVLSVDPSVACHESAHVLMGVGIGCVLGVPFLVSFPILLYQRIHHAGTSFDPDAHEVYVQATELSFLVGISDDYYLMYVAQHASFVQRMRALPVIMCTLKLVLLGVFAFLRSEFPSVRNQALQGMLFFVVVTFALLHRCYHRPFRLATTNHLMIFLDFVVVFDAVMVLLSAANVRSALTVASMKVLCLRFMHSWAVIILCGWLFVMYLGWRHMKLVWPTHFRMHAVLAHGPVVLKWVNTAKAAQKLMHKAWEHPSLDYASPALVRPTAELGEVAATLQTYAKEAFDIHHLLHGTLYDLANQVQAVHIDALATSATPSAMIDDCVQSFTLELQKYKQNHALIHPSKRDALFNLHELHTLVDEHDHRYRPIVSDSQALLPRKHEEVVVAGDPQLYVWTPWDPSELFGPAQDPSAPSLLPVLWYLRVQHKPTQTSCIGTVTLVDLVAHRGFVEIPICTQTPEIRVVSGWAMLLLTRDDVHVHLLQCKDADTWDAFASLPRLPPPPAISPARIDQLYDMDDDSIGVKTAAWQHVLQDWEAAFVFTERRRPSVADRRKVAPWFRQYHKYRLAGMSSIK
;
A
#
# COMPACT_ATOMS: atom_id res chain seq x y z
N MET A 1 -50.80 -24.92 -21.26
CA MET A 1 -50.49 -24.31 -19.94
C MET A 1 -49.00 -24.02 -19.75
N ILE A 2 -48.09 -24.98 -19.97
CA ILE A 2 -46.64 -24.80 -19.82
C ILE A 2 -46.05 -23.69 -20.73
N PRO A 3 -46.45 -23.53 -22.01
CA PRO A 3 -45.92 -22.45 -22.87
C PRO A 3 -46.40 -21.05 -22.47
N PHE A 4 -47.57 -20.97 -21.84
CA PHE A 4 -48.16 -19.72 -21.39
C PHE A 4 -47.50 -19.23 -20.10
N LEU A 5 -47.25 -20.16 -19.16
CA LEU A 5 -46.48 -19.90 -17.94
C LEU A 5 -45.05 -19.49 -18.29
N TYR A 6 -44.42 -20.15 -19.26
CA TYR A 6 -43.09 -19.81 -19.75
C TYR A 6 -43.00 -18.37 -20.27
N ARG A 7 -43.96 -17.94 -21.11
CA ARG A 7 -43.97 -16.55 -21.62
C ARG A 7 -44.24 -15.51 -20.53
N HIS A 8 -45.12 -15.81 -19.57
CA HIS A 8 -45.40 -14.88 -18.47
C HIS A 8 -44.23 -14.76 -17.49
N VAL A 9 -43.60 -15.88 -17.14
CA VAL A 9 -42.38 -15.89 -16.33
C VAL A 9 -41.25 -15.18 -17.07
N GLN A 10 -41.08 -15.42 -18.38
CA GLN A 10 -40.08 -14.72 -19.18
C GLN A 10 -40.33 -13.20 -19.23
N ARG A 11 -41.58 -12.77 -19.40
CA ARG A 11 -41.94 -11.34 -19.43
C ARG A 11 -41.72 -10.68 -18.07
N GLY A 12 -42.17 -11.32 -16.99
CA GLY A 12 -41.93 -10.85 -15.63
C GLY A 12 -40.44 -10.84 -15.26
N LEU A 13 -39.64 -11.80 -15.76
CA LEU A 13 -38.19 -11.79 -15.60
C LEU A 13 -37.50 -10.69 -16.42
N CYS A 14 -38.07 -10.26 -17.55
CA CYS A 14 -37.57 -9.12 -18.32
C CYS A 14 -37.92 -7.79 -17.63
N GLU A 15 -39.14 -7.64 -17.10
CA GLU A 15 -39.53 -6.45 -16.32
C GLU A 15 -38.71 -6.35 -15.01
N LEU A 16 -38.45 -7.50 -14.36
CA LEU A 16 -37.55 -7.57 -13.20
C LEU A 16 -36.10 -7.27 -13.60
N HIS A 17 -35.68 -7.62 -14.82
CA HIS A 17 -34.36 -7.29 -15.37
C HIS A 17 -34.18 -5.79 -15.57
N ASP A 18 -35.18 -5.12 -16.17
CA ASP A 18 -35.18 -3.66 -16.37
C ASP A 18 -35.17 -2.90 -15.04
N CYS A 19 -35.74 -3.49 -13.98
CA CYS A 19 -35.70 -2.94 -12.62
C CYS A 19 -34.40 -3.28 -11.85
N LEU A 20 -33.66 -4.34 -12.23
CA LEU A 20 -32.52 -4.85 -11.46
C LEU A 20 -31.15 -4.58 -12.10
N LEU A 21 -31.03 -4.30 -13.40
CA LEU A 21 -29.75 -4.12 -14.09
C LEU A 21 -29.82 -3.15 -15.29
N VAL A 22 -28.63 -2.64 -15.64
CA VAL A 22 -28.25 -1.76 -16.77
C VAL A 22 -29.11 -2.02 -18.02
N PRO A 23 -29.51 -0.97 -18.77
CA PRO A 23 -30.50 -1.06 -19.83
C PRO A 23 -30.14 -2.10 -20.87
N THR A 24 -31.13 -2.90 -21.27
CA THR A 24 -31.10 -3.60 -22.55
C THR A 24 -31.06 -2.58 -23.68
N ASP A 25 -29.86 -2.12 -24.04
CA ASP A 25 -29.68 -1.60 -25.38
C ASP A 25 -29.87 -2.78 -26.34
N ALA A 26 -30.94 -2.67 -27.11
CA ALA A 26 -31.29 -3.57 -28.19
C ALA A 26 -30.02 -4.00 -28.91
N ARG A 27 -29.73 -5.31 -28.96
CA ARG A 27 -28.56 -5.82 -29.71
C ARG A 27 -28.61 -5.19 -31.10
N PRO A 28 -27.72 -4.25 -31.45
CA PRO A 28 -27.56 -3.93 -32.86
C PRO A 28 -27.16 -5.24 -33.53
N ALA A 29 -27.64 -5.49 -34.76
CA ALA A 29 -27.19 -6.64 -35.53
C ALA A 29 -25.65 -6.65 -35.53
N GLN A 30 -25.05 -7.55 -34.75
CA GLN A 30 -23.62 -7.54 -34.53
C GLN A 30 -22.97 -8.04 -35.81
N SER A 31 -22.10 -7.23 -36.40
CA SER A 31 -21.30 -7.66 -37.54
C SER A 31 -20.52 -8.92 -37.16
N GLU A 32 -20.44 -9.89 -38.07
CA GLU A 32 -19.68 -11.13 -37.87
C GLU A 32 -18.22 -10.84 -37.46
N ALA A 33 -17.64 -9.72 -37.94
CA ALA A 33 -16.32 -9.26 -37.55
C ALA A 33 -16.21 -8.94 -36.04
N THR A 34 -17.24 -8.31 -35.47
CA THR A 34 -17.32 -7.98 -34.04
C THR A 34 -17.42 -9.24 -33.20
N GLU A 35 -18.23 -10.22 -33.61
CA GLU A 35 -18.34 -11.50 -32.90
C GLU A 35 -17.03 -12.29 -32.91
N ARG A 36 -16.34 -12.34 -34.05
CA ARG A 36 -15.00 -12.95 -34.16
C ARG A 36 -13.98 -12.24 -33.28
N ALA A 37 -14.00 -10.90 -33.24
CA ALA A 37 -13.12 -10.12 -32.39
C ALA A 37 -13.35 -10.44 -30.90
N ILE A 38 -14.61 -10.43 -30.45
CA ILE A 38 -14.97 -10.78 -29.06
C ILE A 38 -14.55 -12.20 -28.72
N ALA A 39 -14.76 -13.16 -29.64
CA ALA A 39 -14.34 -14.54 -29.43
C ALA A 39 -12.82 -14.62 -29.19
N GLN A 40 -12.01 -13.89 -29.96
CA GLN A 40 -10.57 -13.84 -29.77
C GLN A 40 -10.17 -13.17 -28.44
N LEU A 41 -10.79 -12.05 -28.07
CA LEU A 41 -10.52 -11.38 -26.79
C LEU A 41 -10.88 -12.28 -25.60
N SER A 42 -11.95 -13.07 -25.72
CA SER A 42 -12.42 -14.00 -24.69
C SER A 42 -11.58 -15.27 -24.52
N ARG A 43 -10.58 -15.51 -25.37
CA ARG A 43 -9.67 -16.67 -25.24
C ARG A 43 -8.69 -16.55 -24.08
N THR A 44 -8.64 -15.42 -23.38
CA THR A 44 -7.79 -15.29 -22.19
C THR A 44 -8.33 -16.16 -21.05
N ASN A 45 -7.46 -16.86 -20.33
CA ASN A 45 -7.84 -17.62 -19.12
C ASN A 45 -8.09 -16.70 -17.90
N ARG A 46 -8.25 -15.39 -18.12
CA ARG A 46 -8.38 -14.37 -17.08
C ARG A 46 -9.85 -14.11 -16.81
N SER A 47 -10.23 -14.06 -15.54
CA SER A 47 -11.60 -13.77 -15.10
C SER A 47 -11.57 -12.70 -14.02
N VAL A 48 -12.44 -11.70 -14.16
CA VAL A 48 -12.72 -10.67 -13.13
C VAL A 48 -14.05 -10.91 -12.42
N SER A 49 -14.81 -11.92 -12.86
CA SER A 49 -16.16 -12.11 -12.34
C SER A 49 -16.13 -12.50 -10.88
N ARG A 50 -16.69 -11.66 -10.01
CA ARG A 50 -16.91 -11.96 -8.58
C ARG A 50 -18.38 -12.22 -8.26
N PHE A 51 -19.24 -12.36 -9.27
CA PHE A 51 -20.70 -12.46 -9.09
C PHE A 51 -21.12 -13.49 -8.03
N TRP A 52 -20.58 -14.71 -8.10
CA TRP A 52 -20.87 -15.78 -7.12
C TRP A 52 -20.05 -15.65 -5.85
N VAL A 53 -18.80 -15.18 -5.97
CA VAL A 53 -17.89 -15.02 -4.83
C VAL A 53 -18.44 -13.99 -3.84
N GLU A 54 -18.99 -12.88 -4.31
CA GLU A 54 -19.66 -11.88 -3.47
C GLU A 54 -20.81 -12.47 -2.66
N LYS A 55 -21.70 -13.19 -3.34
CA LYS A 55 -22.91 -13.78 -2.73
C LYS A 55 -22.52 -14.85 -1.72
N ALA A 56 -21.55 -15.70 -2.06
CA ALA A 56 -21.01 -16.68 -1.15
C ALA A 56 -20.36 -16.03 0.08
N THR A 57 -19.64 -14.92 -0.10
CA THR A 57 -19.03 -14.17 1.02
C THR A 57 -20.10 -13.58 1.94
N LEU A 58 -21.17 -12.99 1.40
CA LEU A 58 -22.29 -12.48 2.20
C LEU A 58 -23.00 -13.58 3.00
N VAL A 59 -23.26 -14.73 2.37
CA VAL A 59 -23.88 -15.87 3.04
C VAL A 59 -22.96 -16.41 4.13
N LEU A 60 -21.65 -16.52 3.85
CA LEU A 60 -20.65 -16.91 4.84
C LEU A 60 -20.65 -15.94 6.03
N ASP A 61 -20.59 -14.63 5.79
CA ASP A 61 -20.59 -13.62 6.85
C ASP A 61 -21.86 -13.67 7.70
N ALA A 62 -23.03 -13.82 7.07
CA ALA A 62 -24.30 -13.97 7.79
C ALA A 62 -24.33 -15.23 8.65
N LEU A 63 -23.89 -16.37 8.11
CA LEU A 63 -23.80 -17.63 8.85
C LEU A 63 -22.76 -17.59 9.98
N GLN A 64 -21.65 -16.87 9.79
CA GLN A 64 -20.64 -16.66 10.81
C GLN A 64 -21.16 -15.81 11.98
N ILE A 65 -21.83 -14.69 11.68
CA ILE A 65 -22.48 -13.83 12.68
C ILE A 65 -23.61 -14.60 13.38
N TYR A 66 -24.41 -15.36 12.64
CA TYR A 66 -25.45 -16.22 13.22
C TYR A 66 -24.84 -17.30 14.12
N GLY A 67 -23.77 -17.96 13.69
CA GLY A 67 -23.07 -18.97 14.49
C GLY A 67 -22.48 -18.38 15.77
N LEU A 68 -21.98 -17.13 15.73
CA LEU A 68 -21.53 -16.41 16.92
C LEU A 68 -22.70 -16.11 17.86
N MET A 69 -23.82 -15.62 17.31
CA MET A 69 -25.06 -15.41 18.06
C MET A 69 -25.57 -16.71 18.70
N TRP A 70 -25.48 -17.84 17.99
CA TRP A 70 -25.86 -19.16 18.50
C TRP A 70 -25.01 -19.58 19.71
N GLN A 71 -23.72 -19.24 19.72
CA GLN A 71 -22.86 -19.49 20.88
C GLN A 71 -23.19 -18.53 22.04
N LEU A 72 -23.44 -17.26 21.71
CA LEU A 72 -23.89 -16.27 22.68
C LEU A 72 -25.26 -16.60 23.29
N SER A 73 -26.08 -17.39 22.61
CA SER A 73 -27.42 -17.74 23.08
C SER A 73 -27.50 -18.93 24.01
N GLN A 74 -26.39 -19.65 24.22
CA GLN A 74 -26.33 -20.74 25.18
C GLN A 74 -26.66 -20.33 26.62
N PRO A 75 -26.19 -19.16 27.14
CA PRO A 75 -26.57 -18.65 28.45
C PRO A 75 -27.96 -17.99 28.48
N TRP A 76 -28.50 -17.59 27.33
CA TRP A 76 -29.82 -16.96 27.24
C TRP A 76 -30.93 -18.03 27.24
N PRO A 77 -32.17 -17.71 27.65
CA PRO A 77 -33.30 -18.65 27.60
C PRO A 77 -33.76 -18.87 26.14
N TRP A 78 -32.95 -19.58 25.37
CA TRP A 78 -33.25 -20.03 24.02
C TRP A 78 -33.84 -21.44 24.04
N PRO A 79 -34.82 -21.73 23.16
CA PRO A 79 -35.40 -23.06 23.11
C PRO A 79 -34.35 -24.11 22.68
N SER A 80 -34.18 -25.16 23.48
CA SER A 80 -33.21 -26.22 23.22
C SER A 80 -33.41 -26.90 21.85
N SER A 81 -34.66 -27.14 21.46
CA SER A 81 -35.00 -27.71 20.15
C SER A 81 -34.55 -26.85 18.97
N TRP A 82 -34.56 -25.52 19.14
CA TRP A 82 -34.04 -24.58 18.13
C TRP A 82 -32.51 -24.65 18.06
N LEU A 83 -31.85 -24.62 19.22
CA LEU A 83 -30.39 -24.71 19.32
C LEU A 83 -29.85 -25.98 18.66
N VAL A 84 -30.46 -27.13 18.94
CA VAL A 84 -30.09 -28.41 18.32
C VAL A 84 -30.26 -28.36 16.80
N SER A 85 -31.39 -27.85 16.32
CA SER A 85 -31.68 -27.78 14.87
C SER A 85 -30.78 -26.81 14.11
N THR A 86 -30.18 -25.83 14.78
CA THR A 86 -29.37 -24.76 14.17
C THR A 86 -27.89 -24.87 14.50
N ARG A 87 -27.49 -25.90 15.26
CA ARG A 87 -26.09 -26.20 15.62
C ARG A 87 -25.16 -26.25 14.42
N TRP A 88 -25.63 -26.70 13.26
CA TRP A 88 -24.82 -26.79 12.02
C TRP A 88 -24.23 -25.45 11.58
N THR A 89 -24.81 -24.31 11.97
CA THR A 89 -24.32 -22.98 11.59
C THR A 89 -22.93 -22.67 12.19
N VAL A 90 -22.54 -23.33 13.27
CA VAL A 90 -21.21 -23.13 13.88
C VAL A 90 -20.07 -23.75 13.05
N VAL A 91 -20.37 -24.57 12.03
CA VAL A 91 -19.37 -25.07 11.07
C VAL A 91 -18.69 -23.92 10.33
N PHE A 92 -19.43 -22.86 10.02
CA PHE A 92 -18.88 -21.69 9.31
C PHE A 92 -17.90 -20.88 10.17
N ASN A 93 -17.96 -21.08 11.49
CA ASN A 93 -17.00 -20.56 12.45
C ASN A 93 -15.86 -21.54 12.77
N LEU A 94 -15.82 -22.70 12.11
CA LEU A 94 -14.89 -23.81 12.38
C LEU A 94 -14.85 -24.21 13.86
N ASP A 95 -15.98 -24.05 14.54
CA ASP A 95 -16.08 -24.32 15.97
C ASP A 95 -16.43 -25.79 16.25
N VAL A 96 -15.40 -26.63 16.25
CA VAL A 96 -15.52 -28.07 16.50
C VAL A 96 -16.00 -28.34 17.94
N LEU A 97 -15.69 -27.45 18.89
CA LEU A 97 -16.08 -27.64 20.31
C LEU A 97 -17.59 -27.72 20.46
N SER A 98 -18.31 -26.89 19.70
CA SER A 98 -19.76 -26.90 19.71
C SER A 98 -20.35 -28.21 19.24
N PHE A 99 -19.61 -29.13 18.61
CA PHE A 99 -20.07 -30.46 18.15
C PHE A 99 -19.73 -31.62 19.10
N LEU A 100 -18.86 -31.39 20.09
CA LEU A 100 -18.44 -32.45 21.02
C LEU A 100 -19.59 -32.90 21.94
N PRO A 101 -19.48 -34.09 22.57
CA PRO A 101 -20.43 -34.54 23.60
C PRO A 101 -20.43 -33.64 24.84
N THR A 102 -19.27 -33.06 25.16
CA THR A 102 -19.07 -32.00 26.17
C THR A 102 -19.36 -30.61 25.61
N GLY A 103 -19.96 -30.52 24.42
CA GLY A 103 -20.11 -29.32 23.61
C GLY A 103 -21.48 -28.68 23.70
N ALA A 104 -21.50 -27.38 24.02
CA ALA A 104 -22.66 -26.47 24.08
C ALA A 104 -23.84 -26.92 24.97
N GLY A 105 -24.28 -26.06 25.89
CA GLY A 105 -25.31 -26.40 26.88
C GLY A 105 -26.71 -26.68 26.30
N MET A 106 -26.97 -26.38 25.02
CA MET A 106 -28.27 -26.52 24.36
C MET A 106 -29.42 -25.85 25.13
N GLY A 107 -29.14 -24.72 25.78
CA GLY A 107 -30.10 -23.99 26.61
C GLY A 107 -30.32 -24.58 28.00
N MET A 108 -29.50 -25.55 28.44
CA MET A 108 -29.46 -25.99 29.83
C MET A 108 -28.96 -24.86 30.73
N GLN A 109 -29.69 -24.60 31.81
CA GLN A 109 -29.30 -23.57 32.78
C GLN A 109 -28.10 -23.99 33.63
N ALA A 110 -27.91 -25.29 33.88
CA ALA A 110 -26.77 -25.81 34.65
C ALA A 110 -26.24 -27.10 34.01
N PRO A 111 -25.55 -27.02 32.85
CA PRO A 111 -24.94 -28.20 32.23
C PRO A 111 -23.76 -28.69 33.07
N PRO A 112 -23.44 -29.99 33.05
CA PRO A 112 -22.28 -30.55 33.74
C PRO A 112 -20.93 -30.17 33.09
N TYR A 113 -20.99 -29.37 32.03
CA TYR A 113 -19.88 -28.85 31.23
C TYR A 113 -20.17 -27.39 30.86
N SER A 114 -19.17 -26.66 30.39
CA SER A 114 -19.28 -25.28 29.92
C SER A 114 -20.32 -25.10 28.81
N LEU A 115 -21.02 -23.97 28.87
CA LEU A 115 -22.03 -23.57 27.90
C LEU A 115 -21.51 -23.48 26.45
N TRP A 116 -20.20 -23.40 26.23
CA TRP A 116 -19.58 -23.27 24.91
C TRP A 116 -18.76 -24.47 24.47
N GLY A 117 -18.79 -25.53 25.28
CA GLY A 117 -18.00 -26.74 25.06
C GLY A 117 -16.63 -26.73 25.72
N GLU A 118 -16.16 -27.93 26.01
CA GLU A 118 -14.89 -28.15 26.71
C GLU A 118 -13.98 -29.09 25.94
N LEU A 119 -12.68 -28.80 25.96
CA LEU A 119 -11.62 -29.66 25.46
C LEU A 119 -10.54 -29.82 26.54
N LYS A 120 -10.73 -30.82 27.40
CA LYS A 120 -9.87 -31.08 28.57
C LYS A 120 -8.41 -31.25 28.17
N SER A 121 -7.54 -30.46 28.78
CA SER A 121 -6.07 -30.47 28.67
C SER A 121 -5.47 -30.25 27.27
N GLN A 122 -6.29 -29.99 26.25
CA GLN A 122 -5.86 -29.85 24.86
C GLN A 122 -6.30 -28.54 24.22
N TYR A 123 -7.08 -27.71 24.93
CA TYR A 123 -7.58 -26.46 24.35
C TYR A 123 -6.47 -25.49 23.96
N TRP A 124 -5.37 -25.46 24.72
CA TRP A 124 -4.21 -24.63 24.42
C TRP A 124 -3.65 -24.90 23.02
N LEU A 125 -3.62 -26.17 22.58
CA LEU A 125 -3.13 -26.57 21.26
C LEU A 125 -4.08 -26.09 20.16
N TYR A 126 -5.38 -26.24 20.39
CA TYR A 126 -6.43 -25.73 19.49
C TYR A 126 -6.29 -24.22 19.30
N ALA A 127 -6.22 -23.44 20.39
CA ALA A 127 -6.06 -22.00 20.32
C ALA A 127 -4.73 -21.58 19.69
N LEU A 128 -3.62 -22.28 20.00
CA LEU A 128 -2.30 -22.02 19.43
C LEU A 128 -2.27 -22.23 17.91
N LEU A 129 -2.90 -23.30 17.42
CA LEU A 129 -2.95 -23.59 15.98
C LEU A 129 -3.67 -22.49 15.19
N PHE A 130 -4.81 -22.01 15.70
CA PHE A 130 -5.52 -20.88 15.10
C PHE A 130 -4.74 -19.57 15.21
N ALA A 131 -4.10 -19.31 16.35
CA ALA A 131 -3.30 -18.11 16.56
C ALA A 131 -2.04 -18.06 15.69
N LEU A 132 -1.41 -19.21 15.40
CA LEU A 132 -0.21 -19.32 14.56
C LEU A 132 -0.51 -19.24 13.06
N LEU A 133 -1.72 -19.58 12.61
CA LEU A 133 -2.06 -19.69 11.19
C LEU A 133 -1.74 -18.40 10.39
N PRO A 134 -2.07 -17.18 10.86
CA PRO A 134 -1.66 -15.93 10.20
C PRO A 134 -0.14 -15.77 10.07
N TRP A 135 0.60 -16.10 11.12
CA TRP A 135 2.05 -15.94 11.17
C TRP A 135 2.77 -16.95 10.28
N LEU A 136 2.29 -18.20 10.24
CA LEU A 136 2.78 -19.23 9.33
C LEU A 136 2.52 -18.85 7.87
N ALA A 137 1.34 -18.30 7.55
CA ALA A 137 1.05 -17.83 6.20
C ALA A 137 1.89 -16.62 5.79
N ALA A 138 2.14 -15.69 6.72
CA ALA A 138 3.06 -14.56 6.49
C ALA A 138 4.49 -15.06 6.24
N GLY A 139 4.99 -15.98 7.07
CA GLY A 139 6.31 -16.61 6.88
C GLY A 139 6.41 -17.34 5.54
N TRP A 140 5.37 -18.10 5.16
CA TRP A 140 5.28 -18.75 3.85
C TRP A 140 5.31 -17.74 2.69
N TYR A 141 4.56 -16.64 2.81
CA TYR A 141 4.56 -15.56 1.83
C TYR A 141 5.96 -14.95 1.66
N PHE A 142 6.64 -14.61 2.75
CA PHE A 142 7.99 -14.05 2.70
C PHE A 142 9.02 -15.04 2.13
N PHE A 143 8.90 -16.33 2.47
CA PHE A 143 9.75 -17.37 1.90
C PHE A 143 9.58 -17.46 0.39
N GLN A 144 8.34 -17.48 -0.10
CA GLN A 144 8.05 -17.52 -1.53
C GLN A 144 8.52 -16.27 -2.25
N LEU A 145 8.33 -15.09 -1.66
CA LEU A 145 8.82 -13.84 -2.20
C LEU A 145 10.35 -13.86 -2.36
N LYS A 146 11.07 -14.31 -1.33
CA LYS A 146 12.53 -14.48 -1.38
C LYS A 146 12.94 -15.50 -2.44
N ALA A 147 12.25 -16.63 -2.53
CA ALA A 147 12.52 -17.67 -3.51
C ALA A 147 12.29 -17.19 -4.95
N TRP A 148 11.23 -16.43 -5.22
CA TRP A 148 10.97 -15.88 -6.56
C TRP A 148 11.96 -14.78 -6.93
N ARG A 149 12.33 -13.90 -5.98
CA ARG A 149 13.38 -12.90 -6.19
C ARG A 149 14.72 -13.56 -6.49
N ALA A 150 15.10 -14.59 -5.74
CA ALA A 150 16.34 -15.34 -5.98
C ALA A 150 16.38 -16.06 -7.35
N ARG A 151 15.22 -16.40 -7.91
CA ARG A 151 15.10 -17.01 -9.25
C ARG A 151 15.13 -15.98 -10.39
N GLY A 152 15.09 -14.68 -10.11
CA GLY A 152 15.08 -13.63 -11.14
C GLY A 152 13.83 -13.65 -12.04
N ASN A 153 12.72 -14.23 -11.59
CA ASN A 153 11.51 -14.34 -12.42
C ASN A 153 10.84 -12.97 -12.55
N ALA A 154 10.81 -12.37 -13.75
CA ALA A 154 10.20 -11.05 -13.98
C ALA A 154 8.71 -10.95 -13.55
N THR A 155 8.00 -12.08 -13.48
CA THR A 155 6.58 -12.12 -13.04
C THR A 155 6.38 -12.22 -11.53
N TYR A 156 7.46 -12.19 -10.73
CA TYR A 156 7.38 -12.44 -9.29
C TYR A 156 6.45 -11.48 -8.56
N LEU A 157 6.38 -10.21 -8.96
CA LEU A 157 5.50 -9.21 -8.35
C LEU A 157 4.03 -9.57 -8.54
N ALA A 158 3.64 -9.97 -9.76
CA ALA A 158 2.27 -10.40 -10.06
C ALA A 158 1.92 -11.71 -9.32
N GLN A 159 2.87 -12.64 -9.22
CA GLN A 159 2.70 -13.89 -8.45
C GLN A 159 2.55 -13.62 -6.95
N ALA A 160 3.35 -12.70 -6.40
CA ALA A 160 3.27 -12.25 -5.01
C ALA A 160 1.95 -11.55 -4.72
N ALA A 161 1.53 -10.61 -5.55
CA ALA A 161 0.25 -9.94 -5.40
C ALA A 161 -0.93 -10.91 -5.50
N LYS A 162 -0.86 -11.92 -6.38
CA LYS A 162 -1.88 -12.98 -6.47
C LYS A 162 -1.94 -13.83 -5.20
N LEU A 163 -0.78 -14.26 -4.68
CA LEU A 163 -0.72 -15.01 -3.43
C LEU A 163 -1.26 -14.19 -2.26
N GLU A 164 -0.85 -12.92 -2.15
CA GLU A 164 -1.33 -12.01 -1.11
C GLU A 164 -2.83 -11.79 -1.19
N ASN A 165 -3.39 -11.55 -2.39
CA ASN A 165 -4.84 -11.41 -2.57
C ASN A 165 -5.62 -12.65 -2.10
N ASN A 166 -5.09 -13.85 -2.37
CA ASN A 166 -5.69 -15.11 -1.92
C ASN A 166 -5.61 -15.24 -0.38
N LEU A 167 -4.47 -14.89 0.22
CA LEU A 167 -4.29 -14.89 1.67
C LEU A 167 -5.23 -13.89 2.34
N LEU A 168 -5.36 -12.67 1.80
CA LEU A 168 -6.28 -11.65 2.31
C LEU A 168 -7.73 -12.16 2.30
N TRP A 169 -8.16 -12.83 1.23
CA TRP A 169 -9.51 -13.42 1.17
C TRP A 169 -9.68 -14.57 2.19
N LEU A 170 -8.69 -15.46 2.28
CA LEU A 170 -8.69 -16.56 3.25
C LEU A 170 -8.80 -16.04 4.69
N PHE A 171 -8.01 -15.02 5.04
CA PHE A 171 -8.02 -14.45 6.39
C PHE A 171 -9.27 -13.62 6.70
N GLN A 172 -9.94 -13.04 5.71
CA GLN A 172 -11.29 -12.47 5.92
C GLN A 172 -12.29 -13.56 6.33
N ALA A 173 -12.24 -14.74 5.70
CA ALA A 173 -13.07 -15.88 6.07
C ALA A 173 -12.68 -16.48 7.43
N LEU A 174 -11.38 -16.58 7.73
CA LEU A 174 -10.87 -17.14 8.99
C LEU A 174 -10.86 -16.14 10.16
N TYR A 175 -11.18 -14.88 9.91
CA TYR A 175 -11.09 -13.82 10.92
C TYR A 175 -11.91 -14.14 12.19
N LEU A 176 -13.18 -14.50 12.02
CA LEU A 176 -14.05 -14.85 13.15
C LEU A 176 -13.68 -16.20 13.80
N PRO A 177 -13.40 -17.28 13.05
CA PRO A 177 -12.87 -18.52 13.62
C PRO A 177 -11.64 -18.33 14.52
N ILE A 178 -10.63 -17.58 14.05
CA ILE A 178 -9.41 -17.29 14.83
C ILE A 178 -9.77 -16.46 16.07
N GLY A 179 -10.59 -15.43 15.90
CA GLY A 179 -11.02 -14.59 17.02
C GLY A 179 -11.81 -15.35 18.08
N LEU A 180 -12.65 -16.32 17.68
CA LEU A 180 -13.39 -17.20 18.60
C LEU A 180 -12.46 -18.14 19.38
N ALA A 181 -11.50 -18.77 18.69
CA ALA A 181 -10.55 -19.67 19.34
C ALA A 181 -9.67 -18.94 20.37
N VAL A 182 -9.28 -17.70 20.08
CA VAL A 182 -8.48 -16.90 21.00
C VAL A 182 -9.31 -16.28 22.13
N SER A 183 -10.47 -15.70 21.82
CA SER A 183 -11.27 -14.96 22.82
C SER A 183 -11.73 -15.80 24.00
N ARG A 184 -11.99 -17.10 23.79
CA ARG A 184 -12.40 -18.02 24.85
C ARG A 184 -11.34 -18.24 25.93
N LEU A 185 -10.06 -17.97 25.63
CA LEU A 185 -8.98 -18.01 26.63
C LEU A 185 -9.14 -16.97 27.74
N PHE A 186 -9.99 -15.95 27.56
CA PHE A 186 -10.24 -14.92 28.56
C PHE A 186 -11.44 -15.23 29.48
N ASN A 187 -12.14 -16.35 29.25
CA ASN A 187 -13.39 -16.62 29.94
C ASN A 187 -13.25 -17.74 30.99
N CYS A 188 -13.45 -17.37 32.25
CA CYS A 188 -13.50 -18.30 33.38
C CYS A 188 -14.94 -18.68 33.75
N MET A 189 -15.09 -19.75 34.52
CA MET A 189 -16.35 -20.16 35.15
C MET A 189 -16.12 -20.75 36.54
N ARG A 190 -17.16 -20.76 37.36
CA ARG A 190 -17.15 -21.39 38.69
C ARG A 190 -17.80 -22.77 38.58
N VAL A 191 -17.08 -23.80 38.99
CA VAL A 191 -17.56 -25.18 39.02
C VAL A 191 -17.64 -25.63 40.48
N PRO A 192 -18.74 -26.27 40.93
CA PRO A 192 -18.82 -26.82 42.28
C PRO A 192 -17.70 -27.85 42.50
N ASN A 193 -17.00 -27.76 43.63
CA ASN A 193 -15.95 -28.71 43.94
C ASN A 193 -16.58 -30.09 44.25
N PRO A 194 -16.14 -31.18 43.60
CA PRO A 194 -16.74 -32.50 43.83
C PRO A 194 -16.49 -33.06 45.24
N LEU A 195 -15.49 -32.53 45.96
CA LEU A 195 -15.12 -32.95 47.32
C LEU A 195 -15.76 -32.07 48.41
N ASP A 196 -16.14 -30.83 48.08
CA ASP A 196 -16.81 -29.92 49.01
C ASP A 196 -17.93 -29.15 48.27
N VAL A 197 -19.17 -29.49 48.60
CA VAL A 197 -20.39 -28.90 48.00
C VAL A 197 -20.49 -27.38 48.25
N HIS A 198 -19.78 -26.86 49.26
CA HIS A 198 -19.74 -25.44 49.58
C HIS A 198 -18.56 -24.70 48.94
N ALA A 199 -17.57 -25.43 48.39
CA ALA A 199 -16.45 -24.84 47.68
C ALA A 199 -16.71 -24.79 46.16
N TYR A 200 -16.15 -23.77 45.52
CA TYR A 200 -16.20 -23.60 44.07
C TYR A 200 -14.79 -23.42 43.53
N ASP A 201 -14.46 -24.21 42.50
CA ASP A 201 -13.22 -24.06 41.77
C ASP A 201 -13.42 -23.05 40.64
N HIS A 202 -12.50 -22.10 40.51
CA HIS A 202 -12.51 -21.11 39.44
C HIS A 202 -11.62 -21.60 38.30
N VAL A 203 -12.22 -22.06 37.21
CA VAL A 203 -11.53 -22.76 36.12
C VAL A 203 -11.76 -22.09 34.77
N LEU A 204 -10.88 -22.36 33.82
CA LEU A 204 -11.00 -21.90 32.44
C LEU A 204 -12.22 -22.56 31.78
N SER A 205 -13.10 -21.76 31.20
CA SER A 205 -14.39 -22.26 30.71
C SER A 205 -14.31 -23.24 29.54
N VAL A 206 -13.19 -23.29 28.84
CA VAL A 206 -12.98 -24.20 27.69
C VAL A 206 -12.08 -25.37 28.05
N ASP A 207 -11.43 -25.31 29.20
CA ASP A 207 -10.56 -26.36 29.71
C ASP A 207 -10.60 -26.36 31.25
N PRO A 208 -11.52 -27.15 31.85
CA PRO A 208 -11.65 -27.24 33.29
C PRO A 208 -10.41 -27.78 34.01
N SER A 209 -9.43 -28.34 33.28
CA SER A 209 -8.16 -28.80 33.89
C SER A 209 -7.22 -27.65 34.24
N VAL A 210 -7.54 -26.43 33.82
CA VAL A 210 -6.74 -25.24 34.09
C VAL A 210 -7.49 -24.33 35.07
N ALA A 211 -6.91 -24.12 36.24
CA ALA A 211 -7.42 -23.14 37.19
C ALA A 211 -7.15 -21.71 36.71
N CYS A 212 -8.15 -20.86 36.86
CA CYS A 212 -8.07 -19.48 36.41
C CYS A 212 -7.18 -18.65 37.32
N HIS A 213 -6.40 -17.78 36.70
CA HIS A 213 -5.36 -16.92 37.31
C HIS A 213 -4.08 -17.64 37.73
N GLU A 214 -3.99 -18.96 37.52
CA GLU A 214 -2.72 -19.67 37.64
C GLU A 214 -1.78 -19.37 36.45
N SER A 215 -0.51 -19.72 36.61
CA SER A 215 0.54 -19.50 35.60
C SER A 215 0.19 -20.10 34.24
N ALA A 216 -0.46 -21.27 34.20
CA ALA A 216 -0.91 -21.90 32.96
C ALA A 216 -1.98 -21.07 32.25
N HIS A 217 -2.99 -20.57 32.96
CA HIS A 217 -4.01 -19.67 32.39
C HIS A 217 -3.39 -18.37 31.90
N VAL A 218 -2.51 -17.76 32.69
CA VAL A 218 -1.81 -16.52 32.32
C VAL A 218 -0.95 -16.72 31.08
N LEU A 219 -0.21 -17.82 30.99
CA LEU A 219 0.62 -18.14 29.82
C LEU A 219 -0.22 -18.30 28.55
N MET A 220 -1.37 -19.00 28.63
CA MET A 220 -2.25 -19.14 27.48
C MET A 220 -2.92 -17.80 27.11
N GLY A 221 -3.53 -17.11 28.07
CA GLY A 221 -4.25 -15.86 27.83
C GLY A 221 -3.33 -14.73 27.33
N VAL A 222 -2.17 -14.56 27.95
CA VAL A 222 -1.18 -13.54 27.54
C VAL A 222 -0.39 -14.00 26.31
N GLY A 223 0.19 -15.21 26.33
CA GLY A 223 1.04 -15.70 25.25
C GLY A 223 0.26 -15.99 23.97
N ILE A 224 -0.72 -16.88 24.02
CA ILE A 224 -1.51 -17.23 22.83
C ILE A 224 -2.49 -16.10 22.51
N GLY A 225 -3.21 -15.61 23.51
CA GLY A 225 -4.25 -14.61 23.28
C GLY A 225 -3.71 -13.23 22.93
N CYS A 226 -2.94 -12.63 23.84
CA CYS A 226 -2.49 -11.24 23.70
C CYS A 226 -1.27 -11.06 22.78
N VAL A 227 -0.31 -11.99 22.77
CA VAL A 227 0.91 -11.85 21.95
C VAL A 227 0.71 -12.37 20.52
N LEU A 228 -0.04 -13.46 20.32
CA LEU A 228 -0.26 -14.01 18.97
C LEU A 228 -1.59 -13.59 18.34
N GLY A 229 -2.68 -13.66 19.10
CA GLY A 229 -4.03 -13.44 18.57
C GLY A 229 -4.42 -11.97 18.38
N VAL A 230 -4.31 -11.15 19.43
CA VAL A 230 -4.70 -9.72 19.39
C VAL A 230 -3.97 -8.95 18.30
N PRO A 231 -2.65 -9.11 18.07
CA PRO A 231 -1.98 -8.39 17.02
C PRO A 231 -2.52 -8.75 15.64
N PHE A 232 -2.88 -10.01 15.37
CA PHE A 232 -3.57 -10.36 14.12
C PHE A 232 -4.95 -9.68 14.02
N LEU A 233 -5.78 -9.79 15.06
CA LEU A 233 -7.14 -9.22 15.05
C LEU A 233 -7.13 -7.70 14.82
N VAL A 234 -6.13 -6.98 15.35
CA VAL A 234 -6.03 -5.52 15.16
C VAL A 234 -5.29 -5.15 13.88
N SER A 235 -4.17 -5.81 13.56
CA SER A 235 -3.34 -5.46 12.40
C SER A 235 -3.96 -5.86 11.07
N PHE A 236 -4.72 -6.96 11.00
CA PHE A 236 -5.33 -7.43 9.76
C PHE A 236 -6.30 -6.41 9.12
N PRO A 237 -7.30 -5.84 9.83
CA PRO A 237 -8.15 -4.81 9.23
C PRO A 237 -7.37 -3.56 8.84
N ILE A 238 -6.30 -3.19 9.58
CA ILE A 238 -5.42 -2.06 9.24
C ILE A 238 -4.67 -2.35 7.94
N LEU A 239 -4.07 -3.54 7.80
CA LEU A 239 -3.38 -3.98 6.59
C LEU A 239 -4.34 -3.97 5.40
N LEU A 240 -5.54 -4.54 5.56
CA LEU A 240 -6.54 -4.57 4.50
C LEU A 240 -6.97 -3.16 4.09
N TYR A 241 -7.14 -2.25 5.04
CA TYR A 241 -7.42 -0.83 4.78
C TYR A 241 -6.29 -0.18 3.97
N GLN A 242 -5.04 -0.36 4.39
CA GLN A 242 -3.87 0.17 3.69
C GLN A 242 -3.81 -0.34 2.24
N ARG A 243 -4.03 -1.64 2.01
CA ARG A 243 -4.06 -2.20 0.64
C ARG A 243 -5.18 -1.62 -0.22
N ILE A 244 -6.38 -1.45 0.33
CA ILE A 244 -7.52 -0.86 -0.39
C ILE A 244 -7.30 0.64 -0.67
N HIS A 245 -6.68 1.39 0.25
CA HIS A 245 -6.49 2.84 0.10
C HIS A 245 -5.26 3.22 -0.73
N HIS A 246 -4.19 2.42 -0.70
CA HIS A 246 -2.99 2.67 -1.51
C HIS A 246 -3.25 2.51 -3.02
N ALA A 247 -4.26 1.73 -3.41
CA ALA A 247 -4.67 1.52 -4.81
C ALA A 247 -5.29 2.76 -5.50
N GLY A 248 -5.22 3.95 -4.88
CA GLY A 248 -5.29 5.20 -5.64
C GLY A 248 -6.66 5.60 -6.19
N THR A 249 -7.76 5.11 -5.63
CA THR A 249 -9.12 5.47 -6.08
C THR A 249 -9.39 6.99 -6.02
N SER A 250 -10.00 7.54 -7.07
CA SER A 250 -10.40 8.95 -7.21
C SER A 250 -11.33 9.40 -6.07
N PHE A 251 -11.42 10.72 -5.83
CA PHE A 251 -12.42 11.30 -4.92
C PHE A 251 -13.82 11.40 -5.53
N ASP A 252 -13.90 11.33 -6.85
CA ASP A 252 -15.16 11.35 -7.58
C ASP A 252 -15.70 9.92 -7.80
N PRO A 253 -16.99 9.63 -7.50
CA PRO A 253 -17.61 8.32 -7.71
C PRO A 253 -17.57 7.84 -9.16
N ASP A 254 -17.79 8.74 -10.12
CA ASP A 254 -17.85 8.37 -11.54
C ASP A 254 -16.44 8.04 -12.05
N ALA A 255 -15.44 8.86 -11.71
CA ALA A 255 -14.05 8.54 -11.99
C ALA A 255 -13.59 7.22 -11.33
N HIS A 256 -14.15 6.85 -10.17
CA HIS A 256 -13.80 5.60 -9.50
C HIS A 256 -14.35 4.40 -10.26
N GLU A 257 -15.60 4.48 -10.70
CA GLU A 257 -16.24 3.44 -11.49
C GLU A 257 -15.52 3.27 -12.83
N VAL A 258 -15.18 4.37 -13.52
CA VAL A 258 -14.38 4.33 -14.75
C VAL A 258 -13.03 3.68 -14.52
N TYR A 259 -12.32 4.04 -13.44
CA TYR A 259 -11.03 3.44 -13.09
C TYR A 259 -11.13 1.92 -12.83
N VAL A 260 -12.12 1.48 -12.05
CA VAL A 260 -12.31 0.05 -11.76
C VAL A 260 -12.65 -0.72 -13.03
N GLN A 261 -13.58 -0.21 -13.84
CA GLN A 261 -13.96 -0.84 -15.11
C GLN A 261 -12.79 -0.89 -16.11
N ALA A 262 -12.00 0.18 -16.22
CA ALA A 262 -10.82 0.24 -17.08
C ALA A 262 -9.76 -0.80 -16.65
N THR A 263 -9.53 -0.94 -15.35
CA THR A 263 -8.57 -1.91 -14.81
C THR A 263 -9.04 -3.35 -15.00
N GLU A 264 -10.32 -3.62 -14.69
CA GLU A 264 -10.95 -4.92 -14.92
C GLU A 264 -10.92 -5.32 -16.39
N LEU A 265 -11.21 -4.38 -17.29
CA LEU A 265 -11.16 -4.60 -18.73
C LEU A 265 -9.73 -4.90 -19.17
N SER A 266 -8.77 -4.05 -18.81
CA SER A 266 -7.36 -4.22 -19.17
C SER A 266 -6.82 -5.59 -18.74
N PHE A 267 -7.24 -6.06 -17.57
CA PHE A 267 -6.92 -7.40 -17.10
C PHE A 267 -7.61 -8.50 -17.91
N LEU A 268 -8.91 -8.39 -18.19
CA LEU A 268 -9.66 -9.33 -19.03
C LEU A 268 -9.02 -9.52 -20.41
N VAL A 269 -8.69 -8.42 -21.11
CA VAL A 269 -8.07 -8.50 -22.43
C VAL A 269 -6.60 -8.94 -22.41
N GLY A 270 -5.99 -8.98 -21.22
CA GLY A 270 -4.61 -9.41 -21.03
C GLY A 270 -3.58 -8.36 -21.42
N ILE A 271 -3.91 -7.07 -21.25
CA ILE A 271 -2.98 -5.95 -21.42
C ILE A 271 -2.28 -5.64 -20.09
N SER A 272 -2.93 -5.73 -18.94
CA SER A 272 -2.28 -5.39 -17.66
C SER A 272 -2.55 -6.43 -16.57
N ASP A 273 -1.64 -6.53 -15.60
CA ASP A 273 -1.79 -7.30 -14.36
C ASP A 273 -2.12 -6.41 -13.14
N ASP A 274 -2.41 -5.12 -13.37
CA ASP A 274 -2.74 -4.13 -12.33
C ASP A 274 -3.91 -4.56 -11.45
N TYR A 275 -4.84 -5.37 -11.98
CA TYR A 275 -5.94 -5.92 -11.19
C TYR A 275 -5.46 -6.69 -9.95
N TYR A 276 -4.34 -7.41 -10.06
CA TYR A 276 -3.72 -8.07 -8.90
C TYR A 276 -2.82 -7.12 -8.12
N LEU A 277 -1.96 -6.36 -8.81
CA LEU A 277 -0.94 -5.49 -8.19
C LEU A 277 -1.58 -4.39 -7.34
N MET A 278 -2.70 -3.83 -7.78
CA MET A 278 -3.46 -2.80 -7.09
C MET A 278 -4.55 -3.38 -6.18
N TYR A 279 -4.54 -4.69 -5.91
CA TYR A 279 -5.51 -5.36 -5.02
C TYR A 279 -6.97 -5.08 -5.41
N VAL A 280 -7.25 -4.86 -6.70
CA VAL A 280 -8.58 -4.47 -7.19
C VAL A 280 -9.62 -5.52 -6.84
N ALA A 281 -9.22 -6.79 -6.80
CA ALA A 281 -10.05 -7.89 -6.29
C ALA A 281 -10.65 -7.61 -4.90
N GLN A 282 -9.98 -6.89 -4.00
CA GLN A 282 -10.50 -6.63 -2.66
C GLN A 282 -11.63 -5.59 -2.65
N HIS A 283 -11.66 -4.66 -3.60
CA HIS A 283 -12.59 -3.54 -3.59
C HIS A 283 -13.50 -3.42 -4.82
N ALA A 284 -13.26 -4.19 -5.89
CA ALA A 284 -13.98 -4.12 -7.18
C ALA A 284 -15.49 -4.38 -7.06
N SER A 285 -15.90 -5.04 -5.99
CA SER A 285 -17.30 -5.33 -5.67
C SER A 285 -18.10 -4.11 -5.24
N PHE A 286 -17.43 -3.07 -4.75
CA PHE A 286 -18.07 -2.01 -3.98
C PHE A 286 -18.09 -0.68 -4.73
N VAL A 287 -19.09 0.14 -4.40
CA VAL A 287 -19.09 1.56 -4.79
C VAL A 287 -18.03 2.32 -3.99
N GLN A 288 -17.58 3.45 -4.52
CA GLN A 288 -16.48 4.25 -3.95
C GLN A 288 -16.64 4.53 -2.46
N ARG A 289 -17.85 4.97 -2.02
CA ARG A 289 -18.15 5.30 -0.61
C ARG A 289 -18.02 4.10 0.33
N MET A 290 -18.15 2.89 -0.20
CA MET A 290 -18.15 1.63 0.57
C MET A 290 -17.01 0.69 0.16
N ARG A 291 -15.96 1.20 -0.49
CA ARG A 291 -14.79 0.41 -0.90
C ARG A 291 -14.11 -0.33 0.25
N ALA A 292 -14.21 0.23 1.47
CA ALA A 292 -13.68 -0.35 2.69
C ALA A 292 -14.65 -1.33 3.37
N LEU A 293 -15.73 -1.79 2.72
CA LEU A 293 -16.67 -2.74 3.31
C LEU A 293 -15.99 -3.98 3.92
N PRO A 294 -14.99 -4.63 3.30
CA PRO A 294 -14.30 -5.77 3.91
C PRO A 294 -13.68 -5.44 5.27
N VAL A 295 -13.12 -4.23 5.41
CA VAL A 295 -12.56 -3.72 6.67
C VAL A 295 -13.69 -3.48 7.69
N ILE A 296 -14.80 -2.89 7.24
CA ILE A 296 -15.99 -2.68 8.08
C ILE A 296 -16.54 -4.02 8.59
N MET A 297 -16.55 -5.07 7.76
CA MET A 297 -16.95 -6.43 8.15
C MET A 297 -16.04 -7.03 9.22
N CYS A 298 -14.72 -6.94 9.05
CA CYS A 298 -13.77 -7.37 10.07
C CYS A 298 -13.94 -6.59 11.37
N THR A 299 -14.17 -5.28 11.29
CA THR A 299 -14.41 -4.42 12.45
C THR A 299 -15.71 -4.80 13.16
N LEU A 300 -16.79 -5.04 12.42
CA LEU A 300 -18.06 -5.54 12.96
C LEU A 300 -17.87 -6.87 13.69
N LYS A 301 -17.19 -7.84 13.05
CA LYS A 301 -16.86 -9.13 13.66
C LYS A 301 -16.02 -8.96 14.94
N LEU A 302 -15.05 -8.04 14.94
CA LEU A 302 -14.22 -7.73 16.12
C LEU A 302 -15.04 -7.13 17.27
N VAL A 303 -15.95 -6.20 16.97
CA VAL A 303 -16.84 -5.62 17.99
C VAL A 303 -17.76 -6.68 18.57
N LEU A 304 -18.35 -7.54 17.74
CA LEU A 304 -19.18 -8.66 18.19
C LEU A 304 -18.37 -9.69 18.99
N LEU A 305 -17.11 -9.95 18.62
CA LEU A 305 -16.17 -10.75 19.41
C LEU A 305 -15.87 -10.11 20.76
N GLY A 306 -15.73 -8.78 20.83
CA GLY A 306 -15.58 -8.06 22.09
C GLY A 306 -16.80 -8.23 23.00
N VAL A 307 -18.01 -8.14 22.44
CA VAL A 307 -19.27 -8.45 23.15
C VAL A 307 -19.29 -9.90 23.63
N PHE A 308 -18.76 -10.83 22.84
CA PHE A 308 -18.63 -12.24 23.22
C PHE A 308 -17.63 -12.48 24.36
N ALA A 309 -16.42 -11.91 24.24
CA ALA A 309 -15.33 -12.15 25.17
C ALA A 309 -15.56 -11.47 26.52
N PHE A 310 -15.91 -10.18 26.53
CA PHE A 310 -15.87 -9.35 27.74
C PHE A 310 -17.20 -9.25 28.48
N LEU A 311 -18.33 -9.46 27.80
CA LEU A 311 -19.65 -9.34 28.43
C LEU A 311 -20.26 -10.70 28.80
N ARG A 312 -19.46 -11.77 28.76
CA ARG A 312 -19.85 -13.06 29.31
C ARG A 312 -20.14 -12.91 30.80
N SER A 313 -21.29 -13.44 31.24
CA SER A 313 -21.52 -13.61 32.68
C SER A 313 -20.83 -14.89 33.16
N GLU A 314 -20.09 -14.81 34.26
CA GLU A 314 -19.55 -15.99 34.94
C GLU A 314 -20.71 -16.87 35.42
N PHE A 315 -20.81 -18.10 34.95
CA PHE A 315 -21.82 -19.03 35.46
C PHE A 315 -21.64 -19.24 36.98
N PRO A 316 -22.70 -19.18 37.82
CA PRO A 316 -24.14 -19.09 37.50
C PRO A 316 -24.74 -17.67 37.40
N SER A 317 -23.93 -16.62 37.48
CA SER A 317 -24.39 -15.24 37.34
C SER A 317 -25.00 -14.98 35.96
N VAL A 318 -26.06 -14.19 35.93
CA VAL A 318 -26.73 -13.70 34.71
C VAL A 318 -26.58 -12.19 34.51
N ARG A 319 -25.74 -11.54 35.33
CA ARG A 319 -25.67 -10.07 35.47
C ARG A 319 -25.48 -9.33 34.15
N ASN A 320 -24.63 -9.82 33.26
CA ASN A 320 -24.26 -9.13 32.02
C ASN A 320 -25.10 -9.55 30.81
N GLN A 321 -26.00 -10.53 30.95
CA GLN A 321 -26.75 -11.09 29.81
C GLN A 321 -27.58 -10.01 29.08
N ALA A 322 -28.35 -9.21 29.82
CA ALA A 322 -29.17 -8.15 29.24
C ALA A 322 -28.34 -7.13 28.46
N LEU A 323 -27.21 -6.69 29.02
CA LEU A 323 -26.28 -5.75 28.37
C LEU A 323 -25.66 -6.38 27.10
N GLN A 324 -25.27 -7.65 27.18
CA GLN A 324 -24.69 -8.39 26.05
C GLN A 324 -25.69 -8.50 24.89
N GLY A 325 -26.93 -8.91 25.16
CA GLY A 325 -27.99 -9.00 24.14
C GLY A 325 -28.37 -7.64 23.56
N MET A 326 -28.41 -6.59 24.38
CA MET A 326 -28.66 -5.22 23.94
C MET A 326 -27.57 -4.70 23.00
N LEU A 327 -26.30 -4.84 23.38
CA LEU A 327 -25.18 -4.39 22.54
C LEU A 327 -25.09 -5.18 21.24
N PHE A 328 -25.34 -6.50 21.27
CA PHE A 328 -25.44 -7.30 20.06
C PHE A 328 -26.52 -6.75 19.12
N PHE A 329 -27.73 -6.50 19.63
CA PHE A 329 -28.83 -5.92 18.86
C PHE A 329 -28.52 -4.55 18.27
N VAL A 330 -27.97 -3.64 19.07
CA VAL A 330 -27.61 -2.27 18.62
C VAL A 330 -26.57 -2.32 17.51
N VAL A 331 -25.51 -3.12 17.67
CA VAL A 331 -24.42 -3.23 16.70
C VAL A 331 -24.90 -3.80 15.37
N VAL A 332 -25.69 -4.87 15.38
CA VAL A 332 -26.24 -5.48 14.16
C VAL A 332 -27.23 -4.54 13.48
N THR A 333 -28.10 -3.88 14.24
CA THR A 333 -29.09 -2.93 13.69
C THR A 333 -28.40 -1.72 13.07
N PHE A 334 -27.38 -1.17 13.71
CA PHE A 334 -26.57 -0.10 13.15
C PHE A 334 -25.90 -0.52 11.84
N ALA A 335 -25.35 -1.73 11.79
CA ALA A 335 -24.75 -2.27 10.57
C ALA A 335 -25.78 -2.39 9.42
N LEU A 336 -27.00 -2.87 9.69
CA LEU A 336 -28.10 -2.90 8.72
C LEU A 336 -28.42 -1.48 8.22
N LEU A 337 -28.68 -0.54 9.13
CA LEU A 337 -29.05 0.84 8.76
C LEU A 337 -27.99 1.50 7.89
N HIS A 338 -26.72 1.38 8.28
CA HIS A 338 -25.59 1.90 7.54
C HIS A 338 -25.51 1.31 6.12
N ARG A 339 -25.68 0.00 5.97
CA ARG A 339 -25.64 -0.69 4.67
C ARG A 339 -26.86 -0.42 3.80
N CYS A 340 -28.04 -0.28 4.39
CA CYS A 340 -29.25 0.12 3.66
C CYS A 340 -29.13 1.52 3.07
N TYR A 341 -28.54 2.46 3.83
CA TYR A 341 -28.36 3.84 3.39
C TYR A 341 -27.34 3.95 2.24
N HIS A 342 -26.20 3.26 2.35
CA HIS A 342 -25.11 3.40 1.38
C HIS A 342 -25.18 2.45 0.18
N ARG A 343 -25.87 1.31 0.28
CA ARG A 343 -25.94 0.25 -0.77
C ARG A 343 -24.55 -0.09 -1.34
N PRO A 344 -23.74 -0.86 -0.59
CA PRO A 344 -22.30 -0.91 -0.80
C PRO A 344 -21.86 -1.58 -2.10
N PHE A 345 -22.63 -2.47 -2.70
CA PHE A 345 -22.22 -3.22 -3.89
C PHE A 345 -22.57 -2.50 -5.19
N ARG A 346 -21.74 -2.67 -6.22
CA ARG A 346 -22.04 -2.24 -7.61
C ARG A 346 -23.20 -3.03 -8.20
N LEU A 347 -23.33 -4.31 -7.83
CA LEU A 347 -24.43 -5.16 -8.27
C LEU A 347 -25.65 -5.02 -7.35
N ALA A 348 -26.76 -4.52 -7.90
CA ALA A 348 -28.02 -4.39 -7.19
C ALA A 348 -28.51 -5.71 -6.59
N THR A 349 -28.37 -6.83 -7.32
CA THR A 349 -28.75 -8.16 -6.81
C THR A 349 -27.98 -8.53 -5.54
N THR A 350 -26.69 -8.19 -5.45
CA THR A 350 -25.87 -8.41 -4.26
C THR A 350 -26.32 -7.52 -3.09
N ASN A 351 -26.69 -6.26 -3.35
CA ASN A 351 -27.30 -5.39 -2.33
C ASN A 351 -28.62 -5.94 -1.78
N HIS A 352 -29.51 -6.44 -2.64
CA HIS A 352 -30.78 -7.03 -2.20
C HIS A 352 -30.57 -8.25 -1.30
N LEU A 353 -29.64 -9.14 -1.68
CA LEU A 353 -29.30 -10.31 -0.87
C LEU A 353 -28.74 -9.89 0.49
N MET A 354 -27.80 -8.93 0.51
CA MET A 354 -27.21 -8.42 1.75
C MET A 354 -28.29 -7.85 2.69
N ILE A 355 -29.15 -6.96 2.19
CA ILE A 355 -30.23 -6.36 2.98
C ILE A 355 -31.17 -7.43 3.53
N PHE A 356 -31.55 -8.41 2.70
CA PHE A 356 -32.38 -9.52 3.11
C PHE A 356 -31.74 -10.35 4.24
N LEU A 357 -30.47 -10.74 4.10
CA LEU A 357 -29.74 -11.47 5.14
C LEU A 357 -29.63 -10.64 6.42
N ASP A 358 -29.33 -9.35 6.33
CA ASP A 358 -29.23 -8.46 7.48
C ASP A 358 -30.59 -8.33 8.21
N PHE A 359 -31.72 -8.31 7.50
CA PHE A 359 -33.05 -8.34 8.13
C PHE A 359 -33.31 -9.63 8.90
N VAL A 360 -32.88 -10.79 8.38
CA VAL A 360 -32.99 -12.07 9.10
C VAL A 360 -32.16 -12.03 10.38
N VAL A 361 -30.92 -11.56 10.31
CA VAL A 361 -30.04 -11.45 11.48
C VAL A 361 -30.58 -10.42 12.50
N VAL A 362 -31.15 -9.30 12.06
CA VAL A 362 -31.78 -8.31 12.95
C VAL A 362 -33.02 -8.90 13.63
N PHE A 363 -33.85 -9.66 12.92
CA PHE A 363 -34.96 -10.37 13.53
C PHE A 363 -34.48 -11.30 14.67
N ASP A 364 -33.43 -12.07 14.42
CA ASP A 364 -32.84 -12.91 15.46
C ASP A 364 -32.25 -12.07 16.61
N ALA A 365 -31.64 -10.93 16.31
CA ALA A 365 -31.11 -10.01 17.30
C ALA A 365 -32.22 -9.40 18.20
N VAL A 366 -33.42 -9.14 17.67
CA VAL A 366 -34.60 -8.76 18.47
C VAL A 366 -34.99 -9.90 19.41
N MET A 367 -35.02 -11.14 18.93
CA MET A 367 -35.31 -12.30 19.78
C MET A 367 -34.26 -12.50 20.87
N VAL A 368 -32.99 -12.22 20.56
CA VAL A 368 -31.88 -12.18 21.52
C VAL A 368 -32.12 -11.12 22.59
N LEU A 369 -32.41 -9.87 22.19
CA LEU A 369 -32.66 -8.76 23.11
C LEU A 369 -33.76 -9.12 24.12
N LEU A 370 -34.90 -9.60 23.63
CA LEU A 370 -36.05 -9.96 24.48
C LEU A 370 -35.69 -11.08 25.48
N SER A 371 -34.89 -12.05 25.03
CA SER A 371 -34.51 -13.22 25.84
C SER A 371 -33.46 -12.88 26.88
N ALA A 372 -32.42 -12.15 26.47
CA ALA A 372 -31.31 -11.77 27.32
C ALA A 372 -31.73 -10.75 28.39
N ALA A 373 -32.73 -9.91 28.10
CA ALA A 373 -33.37 -9.01 29.06
C ALA A 373 -34.43 -9.70 29.94
N ASN A 374 -34.66 -11.01 29.77
CA ASN A 374 -35.64 -11.80 30.52
C ASN A 374 -37.06 -11.20 30.48
N VAL A 375 -37.45 -10.62 29.34
CA VAL A 375 -38.78 -10.04 29.15
C VAL A 375 -39.81 -11.17 29.17
N ARG A 376 -40.83 -11.07 30.03
CA ARG A 376 -41.93 -12.04 30.08
C ARG A 376 -43.04 -11.59 29.13
N SER A 377 -43.10 -12.18 27.95
CA SER A 377 -44.13 -11.93 26.93
C SER A 377 -44.58 -13.24 26.27
N ALA A 378 -45.78 -13.24 25.67
CA ALA A 378 -46.26 -14.35 24.86
C ALA A 378 -45.26 -14.75 23.75
N LEU A 379 -44.51 -13.78 23.21
CA LEU A 379 -43.48 -14.00 22.19
C LEU A 379 -42.23 -14.71 22.72
N THR A 380 -41.95 -14.59 24.02
CA THR A 380 -40.77 -15.19 24.67
C THR A 380 -41.03 -16.59 25.23
N VAL A 381 -42.30 -17.03 25.24
CA VAL A 381 -42.64 -18.41 25.58
C VAL A 381 -41.97 -19.33 24.58
N ALA A 382 -41.23 -20.34 25.07
CA ALA A 382 -40.39 -21.18 24.25
C ALA A 382 -41.11 -21.80 23.03
N SER A 383 -42.35 -22.27 23.19
CA SER A 383 -43.15 -22.82 22.08
C SER A 383 -43.44 -21.79 20.99
N MET A 384 -43.90 -20.59 21.36
CA MET A 384 -44.21 -19.51 20.43
C MET A 384 -42.93 -18.97 19.76
N LYS A 385 -41.86 -18.85 20.53
CA LYS A 385 -40.55 -18.42 20.02
C LYS A 385 -39.97 -19.39 18.99
N VAL A 386 -40.02 -20.70 19.25
CA VAL A 386 -39.63 -21.71 18.24
C VAL A 386 -40.48 -21.59 17.00
N LEU A 387 -41.80 -21.40 17.14
CA LEU A 387 -42.70 -21.25 16.01
C LEU A 387 -42.34 -20.03 15.16
N CYS A 388 -42.09 -18.87 15.78
CA CYS A 388 -41.69 -17.64 15.10
C CYS A 388 -40.34 -17.80 14.39
N LEU A 389 -39.34 -18.37 15.08
CA LEU A 389 -38.01 -18.62 14.52
C LEU A 389 -38.08 -19.59 13.34
N ARG A 390 -38.79 -20.72 13.47
CA ARG A 390 -39.01 -21.67 12.38
C ARG A 390 -39.72 -21.02 11.21
N PHE A 391 -40.81 -20.29 11.45
CA PHE A 391 -41.54 -19.61 10.40
C PHE A 391 -40.63 -18.65 9.62
N MET A 392 -39.93 -17.74 10.32
CA MET A 392 -39.07 -16.75 9.68
C MET A 392 -37.91 -17.40 8.93
N HIS A 393 -37.21 -18.37 9.52
CA HIS A 393 -36.07 -19.02 8.86
C HIS A 393 -36.50 -19.96 7.73
N SER A 394 -37.61 -20.69 7.86
CA SER A 394 -38.15 -21.50 6.75
C SER A 394 -38.54 -20.62 5.57
N TRP A 395 -39.22 -19.51 5.81
CA TRP A 395 -39.50 -18.52 4.76
C TRP A 395 -38.22 -17.91 4.18
N ALA A 396 -37.25 -17.58 5.04
CA ALA A 396 -36.00 -17.02 4.59
C ALA A 396 -35.25 -17.97 3.65
N VAL A 397 -35.21 -19.27 3.99
CA VAL A 397 -34.63 -20.32 3.14
C VAL A 397 -35.40 -20.48 1.83
N ILE A 398 -36.74 -20.50 1.86
CA ILE A 398 -37.56 -20.61 0.64
C ILE A 398 -37.30 -19.41 -0.29
N ILE A 399 -37.32 -18.19 0.24
CA ILE A 399 -37.06 -16.96 -0.52
C ILE A 399 -35.63 -16.96 -1.06
N LEU A 400 -34.63 -17.32 -0.25
CA LEU A 400 -33.24 -17.38 -0.66
C LEU A 400 -33.02 -18.41 -1.77
N CYS A 401 -33.58 -19.63 -1.63
CA CYS A 401 -33.50 -20.67 -2.65
C CYS A 401 -34.19 -20.25 -3.95
N GLY A 402 -35.39 -19.66 -3.87
CA GLY A 402 -36.09 -19.11 -5.03
C GLY A 402 -35.30 -17.99 -5.71
N TRP A 403 -34.72 -17.09 -4.92
CA TRP A 403 -33.88 -16.00 -5.41
C TRP A 403 -32.60 -16.51 -6.08
N LEU A 404 -31.90 -17.46 -5.46
CA LEU A 404 -30.70 -18.10 -6.03
C LEU A 404 -31.04 -18.84 -7.33
N PHE A 405 -32.19 -19.50 -7.40
CA PHE A 405 -32.66 -20.17 -8.61
C PHE A 405 -32.95 -19.17 -9.74
N VAL A 406 -33.65 -18.07 -9.44
CA VAL A 406 -33.89 -16.99 -10.40
C VAL A 406 -32.57 -16.37 -10.87
N MET A 407 -31.62 -16.14 -9.96
CA MET A 407 -30.28 -15.66 -10.29
C MET A 407 -29.47 -16.65 -11.13
N TYR A 408 -29.57 -17.94 -10.85
CA TYR A 408 -28.93 -18.97 -11.65
C TYR A 408 -29.52 -19.03 -13.07
N LEU A 409 -30.84 -19.00 -13.21
CA LEU A 409 -31.51 -18.95 -14.51
C LEU A 409 -31.16 -17.66 -15.25
N GLY A 410 -31.17 -16.51 -14.58
CA GLY A 410 -30.78 -15.23 -15.15
C GLY A 410 -29.30 -15.21 -15.58
N TRP A 411 -28.40 -15.76 -14.77
CA TRP A 411 -26.99 -15.92 -15.10
C TRP A 411 -26.81 -16.79 -16.34
N ARG A 412 -27.53 -17.91 -16.44
CA ARG A 412 -27.45 -18.86 -17.57
C ARG A 412 -28.09 -18.33 -18.85
N HIS A 413 -29.28 -17.72 -18.77
CA HIS A 413 -30.08 -17.33 -19.94
C HIS A 413 -29.88 -15.86 -20.34
N MET A 414 -29.86 -14.95 -19.37
CA MET A 414 -29.82 -13.51 -19.60
C MET A 414 -28.40 -12.97 -19.63
N LYS A 415 -27.40 -13.84 -19.43
CA LYS A 415 -25.99 -13.46 -19.29
C LYS A 415 -25.83 -12.37 -18.24
N LEU A 416 -26.48 -12.51 -17.07
CA LEU A 416 -26.17 -11.65 -15.91
C LEU A 416 -24.66 -11.74 -15.69
N VAL A 417 -23.98 -10.67 -16.04
CA VAL A 417 -22.52 -10.61 -16.10
C VAL A 417 -22.06 -9.63 -15.06
N TRP A 418 -20.86 -9.93 -14.56
CA TRP A 418 -20.09 -8.95 -13.81
C TRP A 418 -20.10 -7.61 -14.56
N PRO A 419 -20.18 -6.45 -13.86
CA PRO A 419 -20.30 -5.15 -14.52
C PRO A 419 -19.31 -4.97 -15.68
N THR A 420 -18.09 -5.47 -15.48
CA THR A 420 -17.08 -5.58 -16.54
C THR A 420 -17.06 -6.99 -17.16
N HIS A 421 -17.27 -7.06 -18.47
CA HIS A 421 -17.25 -8.31 -19.24
C HIS A 421 -16.98 -8.04 -20.73
N PHE A 422 -16.55 -9.06 -21.48
CA PHE A 422 -16.29 -8.93 -22.93
C PHE A 422 -17.51 -8.49 -23.76
N ARG A 423 -18.71 -8.69 -23.20
CA ARG A 423 -20.04 -8.29 -23.70
C ARG A 423 -20.37 -6.80 -23.59
N MET A 424 -19.57 -5.98 -22.93
CA MET A 424 -20.00 -4.61 -22.57
C MET A 424 -20.02 -3.67 -23.77
N HIS A 425 -20.89 -2.65 -23.72
CA HIS A 425 -21.13 -1.73 -24.82
C HIS A 425 -19.84 -1.11 -25.38
N ALA A 426 -18.91 -0.67 -24.51
CA ALA A 426 -17.63 -0.11 -24.90
C ALA A 426 -16.82 -1.04 -25.84
N VAL A 427 -16.87 -2.36 -25.61
CA VAL A 427 -16.18 -3.36 -26.45
C VAL A 427 -17.02 -3.75 -27.67
N LEU A 428 -18.35 -3.87 -27.51
CA LEU A 428 -19.24 -4.24 -28.60
C LEU A 428 -19.25 -3.20 -29.73
N ALA A 429 -19.24 -1.92 -29.38
CA ALA A 429 -19.28 -0.83 -30.34
C ALA A 429 -18.04 -0.78 -31.24
N HIS A 430 -16.88 -1.21 -30.73
CA HIS A 430 -15.57 -1.04 -31.40
C HIS A 430 -14.74 -2.34 -31.44
N GLY A 431 -15.37 -3.51 -31.43
CA GLY A 431 -14.70 -4.82 -31.26
C GLY A 431 -13.46 -5.05 -32.14
N PRO A 432 -13.52 -4.86 -33.47
CA PRO A 432 -12.35 -5.03 -34.35
C PRO A 432 -11.21 -4.05 -34.05
N VAL A 433 -11.54 -2.81 -33.68
CA VAL A 433 -10.59 -1.75 -33.33
C VAL A 433 -9.90 -2.09 -32.00
N VAL A 434 -10.67 -2.47 -30.99
CA VAL A 434 -10.16 -2.91 -29.68
C VAL A 434 -9.21 -4.11 -29.83
N LEU A 435 -9.55 -5.08 -30.70
CA LEU A 435 -8.66 -6.21 -30.97
C LEU A 435 -7.31 -5.77 -31.54
N LYS A 436 -7.31 -4.80 -32.45
CA LYS A 436 -6.08 -4.23 -33.02
C LYS A 436 -5.20 -3.59 -31.93
N TRP A 437 -5.81 -2.80 -31.04
CA TRP A 437 -5.13 -2.18 -29.91
C TRP A 437 -4.52 -3.22 -28.97
N VAL A 438 -5.29 -4.25 -28.61
CA VAL A 438 -4.85 -5.33 -27.69
C VAL A 438 -3.70 -6.14 -28.26
N ASN A 439 -3.75 -6.47 -29.56
CA ASN A 439 -2.69 -7.22 -30.21
C ASN A 439 -1.38 -6.41 -30.26
N THR A 440 -1.48 -5.10 -30.51
CA THR A 440 -0.32 -4.19 -30.51
C THR A 440 0.25 -4.03 -29.11
N ALA A 441 -0.60 -3.86 -28.10
CA ALA A 441 -0.17 -3.80 -26.71
C ALA A 441 0.56 -5.07 -26.26
N LYS A 442 0.04 -6.26 -26.62
CA LYS A 442 0.72 -7.53 -26.34
C LYS A 442 2.05 -7.68 -27.08
N ALA A 443 2.14 -7.18 -28.31
CA ALA A 443 3.39 -7.16 -29.06
C ALA A 443 4.42 -6.24 -28.38
N ALA A 444 3.99 -5.05 -27.95
CA ALA A 444 4.82 -4.10 -27.21
C ALA A 444 5.38 -4.70 -25.92
N GLN A 445 4.55 -5.37 -25.13
CA GLN A 445 4.99 -6.03 -23.90
C GLN A 445 6.00 -7.14 -24.13
N LYS A 446 5.81 -7.95 -25.18
CA LYS A 446 6.79 -8.97 -25.57
C LYS A 446 8.12 -8.35 -25.98
N LEU A 447 8.09 -7.22 -26.70
CA LEU A 447 9.29 -6.48 -27.08
C LEU A 447 10.01 -5.88 -25.86
N MET A 448 9.27 -5.28 -24.92
CA MET A 448 9.82 -4.77 -23.66
C MET A 448 10.45 -5.89 -22.83
N HIS A 449 9.77 -7.03 -22.68
CA HIS A 449 10.35 -8.18 -21.98
C HIS A 449 11.61 -8.70 -22.65
N LYS A 450 11.65 -8.77 -23.99
CA LYS A 450 12.84 -9.16 -24.74
C LYS A 450 14.00 -8.16 -24.55
N ALA A 451 13.69 -6.86 -24.48
CA ALA A 451 14.68 -5.83 -24.20
C ALA A 451 15.21 -5.92 -22.75
N TRP A 452 14.34 -6.28 -21.78
CA TRP A 452 14.66 -6.38 -20.35
C TRP A 452 15.18 -7.74 -19.86
N GLU A 453 15.04 -8.83 -20.60
CA GLU A 453 15.63 -10.13 -20.22
C GLU A 453 17.12 -10.21 -20.59
N HIS A 454 17.62 -9.30 -21.43
CA HIS A 454 19.03 -9.23 -21.85
C HIS A 454 19.92 -8.11 -21.24
N PRO A 455 19.68 -7.53 -20.03
CA PRO A 455 20.58 -6.54 -19.43
C PRO A 455 21.85 -7.18 -18.86
N SER A 456 21.89 -8.51 -18.69
CA SER A 456 23.07 -9.24 -18.20
C SER A 456 24.06 -9.63 -19.31
N LEU A 457 23.79 -9.29 -20.57
CA LEU A 457 24.74 -9.39 -21.68
C LEU A 457 25.43 -8.06 -22.01
N ASP A 458 25.30 -7.05 -21.15
CA ASP A 458 26.08 -5.82 -21.24
C ASP A 458 27.48 -6.07 -20.64
N TYR A 459 28.44 -6.34 -21.53
CA TYR A 459 29.72 -5.62 -21.66
C TYR A 459 30.64 -6.20 -22.77
N ALA A 460 30.29 -7.29 -23.45
CA ALA A 460 31.23 -7.95 -24.38
C ALA A 460 30.73 -8.27 -25.80
N SER A 461 29.47 -8.01 -26.16
CA SER A 461 29.01 -8.26 -27.54
C SER A 461 28.37 -7.04 -28.19
N PRO A 462 29.11 -6.31 -29.04
CA PRO A 462 28.58 -5.24 -29.90
C PRO A 462 27.57 -5.71 -30.96
N ALA A 463 27.21 -6.99 -30.99
CA ALA A 463 26.51 -7.62 -32.10
C ALA A 463 24.99 -7.79 -31.90
N LEU A 464 24.43 -7.55 -30.70
CA LEU A 464 22.98 -7.59 -30.49
C LEU A 464 22.40 -6.17 -30.58
N VAL A 465 22.03 -5.80 -31.81
CA VAL A 465 21.26 -4.59 -32.12
C VAL A 465 19.97 -4.62 -31.29
N ARG A 466 19.89 -3.76 -30.26
CA ARG A 466 18.61 -3.49 -29.58
C ARG A 466 17.61 -3.03 -30.65
N PRO A 467 16.34 -3.50 -30.63
CA PRO A 467 15.36 -3.21 -31.68
C PRO A 467 14.81 -1.78 -31.54
N THR A 468 15.69 -0.77 -31.64
CA THR A 468 15.37 0.64 -31.42
C THR A 468 14.32 1.14 -32.40
N ALA A 469 14.42 0.78 -33.69
CA ALA A 469 13.44 1.14 -34.71
C ALA A 469 12.05 0.55 -34.44
N GLU A 470 11.98 -0.74 -34.07
CA GLU A 470 10.70 -1.42 -33.76
C GLU A 470 10.05 -0.83 -32.51
N LEU A 471 10.82 -0.49 -31.48
CA LEU A 471 10.31 0.16 -30.27
C LEU A 471 9.71 1.54 -30.57
N GLY A 472 10.37 2.33 -31.42
CA GLY A 472 9.88 3.65 -31.84
C GLY A 472 8.58 3.56 -32.65
N GLU A 473 8.50 2.63 -33.60
CA GLU A 473 7.29 2.40 -34.40
C GLU A 473 6.10 1.95 -33.52
N VAL A 474 6.35 1.04 -32.59
CA VAL A 474 5.32 0.54 -31.67
C VAL A 474 4.87 1.64 -30.71
N ALA A 475 5.77 2.48 -30.19
CA ALA A 475 5.42 3.63 -29.35
C ALA A 475 4.50 4.62 -30.09
N ALA A 476 4.88 5.02 -31.31
CA ALA A 476 4.07 5.93 -32.14
C ALA A 476 2.69 5.34 -32.49
N THR A 477 2.65 4.03 -32.76
CA THR A 477 1.41 3.31 -33.03
C THR A 477 0.50 3.28 -31.79
N LEU A 478 1.06 3.01 -30.60
CA LEU A 478 0.30 3.02 -29.35
C LEU A 478 -0.21 4.42 -28.98
N GLN A 479 0.58 5.48 -29.21
CA GLN A 479 0.12 6.87 -29.03
C GLN A 479 -1.06 7.19 -29.95
N THR A 480 -1.01 6.72 -31.20
CA THR A 480 -2.11 6.89 -32.16
C THR A 480 -3.38 6.18 -31.66
N TYR A 481 -3.25 4.94 -31.16
CA TYR A 481 -4.38 4.22 -30.58
C TYR A 481 -4.89 4.83 -29.27
N ALA A 482 -4.00 5.37 -28.44
CA ALA A 482 -4.40 6.08 -27.23
C ALA A 482 -5.23 7.33 -27.57
N LYS A 483 -4.86 8.06 -28.64
CA LYS A 483 -5.63 9.20 -29.16
C LYS A 483 -6.98 8.76 -29.73
N GLU A 484 -7.02 7.72 -30.56
CA GLU A 484 -8.26 7.15 -31.10
C GLU A 484 -9.21 6.73 -29.96
N ALA A 485 -8.67 6.08 -28.93
CA ALA A 485 -9.42 5.69 -27.74
C ALA A 485 -9.93 6.89 -26.92
N PHE A 486 -9.17 7.99 -26.87
CA PHE A 486 -9.60 9.24 -26.22
C PHE A 486 -10.78 9.87 -26.94
N ASP A 487 -10.70 9.96 -28.27
CA ASP A 487 -11.71 10.61 -29.12
C ASP A 487 -13.08 9.93 -29.02
N ILE A 488 -13.11 8.61 -28.74
CA ILE A 488 -14.34 7.84 -28.54
C ILE A 488 -14.67 7.61 -27.04
N HIS A 489 -13.93 8.24 -26.12
CA HIS A 489 -14.06 8.06 -24.67
C HIS A 489 -14.03 6.60 -24.20
N HIS A 490 -13.14 5.78 -24.79
CA HIS A 490 -13.02 4.37 -24.45
C HIS A 490 -12.27 4.13 -23.14
N LEU A 491 -12.71 3.13 -22.37
CA LEU A 491 -12.12 2.74 -21.08
C LEU A 491 -10.63 2.34 -21.13
N LEU A 492 -10.11 1.95 -22.31
CA LEU A 492 -8.71 1.57 -22.50
C LEU A 492 -7.77 2.74 -22.75
N HIS A 493 -8.28 3.97 -22.91
CA HIS A 493 -7.45 5.14 -23.23
C HIS A 493 -6.27 5.28 -22.26
N GLY A 494 -6.53 5.29 -20.94
CA GLY A 494 -5.49 5.44 -19.93
C GLY A 494 -4.43 4.33 -20.01
N THR A 495 -4.85 3.08 -20.08
CA THR A 495 -3.94 1.93 -20.17
C THR A 495 -3.07 1.97 -21.43
N LEU A 496 -3.65 2.32 -22.58
CA LEU A 496 -2.90 2.43 -23.84
C LEU A 496 -1.92 3.60 -23.81
N TYR A 497 -2.32 4.73 -23.22
CA TYR A 497 -1.46 5.90 -23.04
C TYR A 497 -0.27 5.59 -22.11
N ASP A 498 -0.52 4.96 -20.96
CA ASP A 498 0.52 4.58 -20.01
C ASP A 498 1.50 3.56 -20.63
N LEU A 499 0.99 2.59 -21.38
CA LEU A 499 1.84 1.63 -22.10
C LEU A 499 2.68 2.32 -23.19
N ALA A 500 2.09 3.27 -23.93
CA ALA A 500 2.83 4.05 -24.93
C ALA A 500 4.00 4.81 -24.29
N ASN A 501 3.76 5.48 -23.15
CA ASN A 501 4.79 6.20 -22.40
C ASN A 501 5.90 5.26 -21.88
N GLN A 502 5.53 4.07 -21.40
CA GLN A 502 6.51 3.07 -20.93
C GLN A 502 7.38 2.57 -22.09
N VAL A 503 6.79 2.25 -23.25
CA VAL A 503 7.54 1.83 -24.43
C VAL A 503 8.43 2.96 -24.95
N GLN A 504 7.94 4.20 -24.95
CA GLN A 504 8.72 5.37 -25.33
C GLN A 504 9.92 5.58 -24.40
N ALA A 505 9.76 5.40 -23.09
CA ALA A 505 10.87 5.50 -22.13
C ALA A 505 11.94 4.43 -22.40
N VAL A 506 11.53 3.18 -22.65
CA VAL A 506 12.46 2.09 -23.02
C VAL A 506 13.13 2.36 -24.36
N HIS A 507 12.42 2.95 -25.32
CA HIS A 507 12.98 3.36 -26.60
C HIS A 507 14.07 4.42 -26.44
N ILE A 508 13.85 5.45 -25.61
CA ILE A 508 14.83 6.50 -25.33
C ILE A 508 16.09 5.93 -24.66
N ASP A 509 15.92 5.05 -23.67
CA ASP A 509 17.04 4.37 -23.02
C ASP A 509 17.83 3.48 -23.99
N ALA A 510 17.12 2.76 -24.86
CA ALA A 510 17.74 1.96 -25.91
C ALA A 510 18.48 2.83 -26.95
N LEU A 511 17.97 4.03 -27.27
CA LEU A 511 18.64 4.98 -28.15
C LEU A 511 19.92 5.53 -27.50
N ALA A 512 19.84 5.95 -26.24
CA ALA A 512 20.98 6.50 -25.49
C ALA A 512 22.14 5.49 -25.33
N THR A 513 21.82 4.20 -25.29
CA THR A 513 22.79 3.10 -25.18
C THR A 513 23.25 2.57 -26.55
N SER A 514 22.53 2.88 -27.62
CA SER A 514 22.94 2.54 -29.00
C SER A 514 23.91 3.60 -29.55
N ALA A 515 24.93 3.17 -30.31
CA ALA A 515 25.86 4.07 -30.99
C ALA A 515 25.20 4.79 -32.18
N THR A 516 24.20 5.62 -31.93
CA THR A 516 23.45 6.38 -32.95
C THR A 516 23.80 7.87 -32.93
N PRO A 517 23.60 8.61 -34.06
CA PRO A 517 24.05 10.00 -34.21
C PRO A 517 23.26 10.97 -33.32
N SER A 518 23.95 11.96 -32.73
CA SER A 518 23.38 12.87 -31.71
C SER A 518 22.13 13.66 -32.16
N ALA A 519 21.94 13.88 -33.46
CA ALA A 519 20.81 14.63 -33.99
C ALA A 519 19.45 13.94 -33.76
N MET A 520 19.38 12.61 -33.79
CA MET A 520 18.13 11.88 -33.48
C MET A 520 17.82 11.85 -31.98
N ILE A 521 18.84 11.99 -31.13
CA ILE A 521 18.68 12.04 -29.68
C ILE A 521 18.04 13.38 -29.30
N ASP A 522 18.48 14.49 -29.90
CA ASP A 522 17.93 15.82 -29.62
C ASP A 522 16.44 15.95 -29.99
N ASP A 523 16.03 15.43 -31.15
CA ASP A 523 14.62 15.42 -31.58
C ASP A 523 13.74 14.55 -30.66
N CYS A 524 14.25 13.39 -30.24
CA CYS A 524 13.54 12.48 -29.34
C CYS A 524 13.42 13.07 -27.92
N VAL A 525 14.48 13.73 -27.44
CA VAL A 525 14.48 14.46 -26.17
C VAL A 525 13.50 15.63 -26.21
N GLN A 526 13.42 16.38 -27.31
CA GLN A 526 12.44 17.47 -27.46
C GLN A 526 11.00 16.96 -27.42
N SER A 527 10.70 15.89 -28.16
CA SER A 527 9.38 15.24 -28.16
C SER A 527 8.99 14.75 -26.76
N PHE A 528 9.92 14.08 -26.08
CA PHE A 528 9.71 13.61 -24.71
C PHE A 528 9.54 14.78 -23.73
N THR A 529 10.28 15.88 -23.87
CA THR A 529 10.16 17.05 -23.00
C THR A 529 8.80 17.73 -23.13
N LEU A 530 8.24 17.77 -24.36
CA LEU A 530 6.89 18.24 -24.63
C LEU A 530 5.83 17.33 -24.01
N GLU A 531 5.95 16.00 -24.16
CA GLU A 531 5.06 15.06 -23.49
C GLU A 531 5.18 15.13 -21.97
N LEU A 532 6.39 15.30 -21.43
CA LEU A 532 6.65 15.42 -19.99
C LEU A 532 6.07 16.72 -19.42
N GLN A 533 6.06 17.81 -20.18
CA GLN A 533 5.36 19.05 -19.81
C GLN A 533 3.84 18.85 -19.79
N LYS A 534 3.30 18.15 -20.78
CA LYS A 534 1.87 17.79 -20.86
C LYS A 534 1.48 16.86 -19.71
N TYR A 535 2.36 15.91 -19.38
CA TYR A 535 2.23 15.02 -18.24
C TYR A 535 2.27 15.82 -16.94
N LYS A 536 3.23 16.75 -16.75
CA LYS A 536 3.28 17.66 -15.60
C LYS A 536 2.01 18.48 -15.43
N GLN A 537 1.42 18.97 -16.52
CA GLN A 537 0.14 19.69 -16.51
C GLN A 537 -1.02 18.78 -16.08
N ASN A 538 -1.08 17.55 -16.57
CA ASN A 538 -2.08 16.56 -16.14
C ASN A 538 -1.83 16.07 -14.71
N HIS A 539 -0.58 15.96 -14.28
CA HIS A 539 -0.18 15.57 -12.93
C HIS A 539 -0.45 16.68 -11.89
N ALA A 540 -0.57 17.94 -12.34
CA ALA A 540 -1.02 19.05 -11.50
C ALA A 540 -2.51 18.96 -11.14
N LEU A 541 -3.28 18.12 -11.86
CA LEU A 541 -4.67 17.80 -11.53
C LEU A 541 -4.78 16.71 -10.44
N ILE A 542 -3.66 16.08 -10.05
CA ILE A 542 -3.60 15.03 -9.04
C ILE A 542 -3.32 15.64 -7.66
N HIS A 543 -3.94 15.08 -6.62
CA HIS A 543 -3.81 15.52 -5.23
C HIS A 543 -2.32 15.60 -4.76
N PRO A 544 -1.89 16.69 -4.10
CA PRO A 544 -0.48 16.94 -3.75
C PRO A 544 0.21 15.80 -3.02
N SER A 545 -0.46 15.16 -2.05
CA SER A 545 0.12 14.04 -1.31
C SER A 545 0.40 12.79 -2.16
N LYS A 546 -0.37 12.56 -3.24
CA LYS A 546 -0.10 11.47 -4.19
C LYS A 546 1.01 11.85 -5.17
N ARG A 547 1.06 13.14 -5.55
CA ARG A 547 2.17 13.68 -6.34
C ARG A 547 3.49 13.48 -5.61
N ASP A 548 3.53 13.83 -4.34
CA ASP A 548 4.73 13.71 -3.51
C ASP A 548 5.06 12.24 -3.20
N ALA A 549 4.05 11.39 -3.00
CA ALA A 549 4.27 9.94 -2.84
C ALA A 549 4.80 9.27 -4.12
N LEU A 550 4.33 9.66 -5.31
CA LEU A 550 4.83 9.18 -6.61
C LEU A 550 6.23 9.70 -6.90
N PHE A 551 6.53 10.96 -6.56
CA PHE A 551 7.89 11.48 -6.61
C PHE A 551 8.82 10.71 -5.67
N ASN A 552 8.40 10.47 -4.43
CA ASN A 552 9.17 9.69 -3.46
C ASN A 552 9.35 8.22 -3.88
N LEU A 553 8.35 7.61 -4.55
CA LEU A 553 8.42 6.25 -5.06
C LEU A 553 9.32 6.14 -6.29
N HIS A 554 9.29 7.13 -7.17
CA HIS A 554 10.19 7.21 -8.31
C HIS A 554 11.64 7.43 -7.84
N GLU A 555 11.83 8.32 -6.87
CA GLU A 555 13.12 8.57 -6.22
C GLU A 555 13.62 7.31 -5.49
N LEU A 556 12.74 6.57 -4.79
CA LEU A 556 13.07 5.28 -4.20
C LEU A 556 13.40 4.22 -5.25
N HIS A 557 12.69 4.15 -6.37
CA HIS A 557 12.94 3.20 -7.44
C HIS A 557 14.30 3.46 -8.09
N THR A 558 14.63 4.73 -8.35
CA THR A 558 15.96 5.12 -8.84
C THR A 558 17.06 4.81 -7.81
N LEU A 559 16.79 5.00 -6.51
CA LEU A 559 17.74 4.67 -5.44
C LEU A 559 17.92 3.15 -5.22
N VAL A 560 16.87 2.37 -5.41
CA VAL A 560 16.90 0.89 -5.32
C VAL A 560 17.65 0.31 -6.52
N ASP A 561 17.44 0.82 -7.73
CA ASP A 561 18.21 0.42 -8.91
C ASP A 561 19.70 0.80 -8.77
N GLU A 562 20.01 1.97 -8.18
CA GLU A 562 21.40 2.35 -7.86
C GLU A 562 22.04 1.50 -6.75
N HIS A 563 21.25 0.92 -5.84
CA HIS A 563 21.73 0.05 -4.76
C HIS A 563 21.86 -1.41 -5.17
N ASP A 564 20.99 -1.94 -6.04
CA ASP A 564 21.05 -3.33 -6.52
C ASP A 564 22.29 -3.58 -7.40
N HIS A 565 22.81 -2.53 -8.06
CA HIS A 565 24.10 -2.59 -8.77
C HIS A 565 25.33 -2.58 -7.84
N ARG A 566 25.19 -2.25 -6.55
CA ARG A 566 26.33 -2.10 -5.61
C ARG A 566 26.51 -3.27 -4.65
N TYR A 567 25.55 -4.19 -4.54
CA TYR A 567 25.61 -5.32 -3.61
C TYR A 567 25.91 -6.64 -4.32
N ARG A 568 27.15 -6.82 -4.80
CA ARG A 568 27.75 -8.16 -4.92
C ARG A 568 28.57 -8.44 -3.66
N PRO A 569 28.46 -9.62 -3.04
CA PRO A 569 29.36 -10.00 -1.95
C PRO A 569 30.75 -10.22 -2.56
N ILE A 570 31.65 -9.29 -2.28
CA ILE A 570 33.09 -9.48 -2.52
C ILE A 570 33.55 -10.48 -1.47
N VAL A 571 34.10 -11.59 -1.95
CA VAL A 571 34.80 -12.62 -1.18
C VAL A 571 35.83 -11.93 -0.28
N SER A 572 35.83 -12.34 0.97
CA SER A 572 36.71 -11.86 2.05
C SER A 572 38.17 -11.89 1.64
N ASP A 573 38.79 -10.71 1.59
CA ASP A 573 40.19 -10.55 1.99
C ASP A 573 40.32 -9.32 2.88
N SER A 574 40.93 -9.56 4.03
CA SER A 574 41.04 -8.61 5.12
C SER A 574 42.23 -7.68 4.85
N GLN A 575 41.99 -6.45 4.38
CA GLN A 575 42.92 -5.32 4.55
C GLN A 575 42.28 -3.98 4.12
N ALA A 576 42.46 -2.96 4.96
CA ALA A 576 42.13 -1.52 4.81
C ALA A 576 40.64 -1.10 4.91
N LEU A 577 40.22 -0.78 6.13
CA LEU A 577 39.07 0.08 6.43
C LEU A 577 39.44 1.55 6.13
N LEU A 578 39.15 2.00 4.90
CA LEU A 578 38.90 3.36 4.37
C LEU A 578 39.30 3.37 2.86
N PRO A 579 38.55 3.99 1.92
CA PRO A 579 37.44 4.93 2.11
C PRO A 579 36.09 4.42 1.55
N ARG A 580 34.98 4.93 2.11
CA ARG A 580 33.70 4.99 1.39
C ARG A 580 33.96 5.72 0.08
N LYS A 581 33.55 5.12 -1.04
CA LYS A 581 33.60 5.68 -2.39
C LYS A 581 33.26 7.18 -2.39
N HIS A 582 34.13 7.97 -3.00
CA HIS A 582 34.03 9.41 -3.32
C HIS A 582 32.76 9.86 -4.09
N GLU A 583 31.69 9.07 -4.12
CA GLU A 583 30.52 9.27 -5.00
C GLU A 583 29.61 10.43 -4.55
N GLU A 584 29.73 10.98 -3.35
CA GLU A 584 29.02 12.23 -2.98
C GLU A 584 29.82 13.52 -3.28
N VAL A 585 31.09 13.41 -3.67
CA VAL A 585 31.86 14.54 -4.19
C VAL A 585 31.96 14.39 -5.71
N VAL A 586 30.81 14.41 -6.40
CA VAL A 586 30.79 14.65 -7.85
C VAL A 586 31.22 16.09 -8.08
N VAL A 587 32.53 16.28 -8.08
CA VAL A 587 33.16 17.51 -8.54
C VAL A 587 32.82 17.63 -10.02
N ALA A 588 31.96 18.59 -10.39
CA ALA A 588 31.79 18.96 -11.79
C ALA A 588 33.17 19.16 -12.42
N GLY A 589 33.44 18.57 -13.59
CA GLY A 589 34.66 18.86 -14.34
C GLY A 589 34.71 20.28 -14.94
N ASP A 590 33.72 21.13 -14.68
CA ASP A 590 33.64 22.49 -15.19
C ASP A 590 34.09 23.52 -14.12
N PRO A 591 35.33 24.05 -14.22
CA PRO A 591 35.85 25.05 -13.29
C PRO A 591 35.12 26.40 -13.37
N GLN A 592 34.28 26.64 -14.40
CA GLN A 592 33.46 27.85 -14.51
C GLN A 592 32.27 27.87 -13.54
N LEU A 593 32.00 26.76 -12.86
CA LEU A 593 30.94 26.65 -11.85
C LEU A 593 31.48 26.72 -10.42
N TYR A 594 32.71 27.21 -10.22
CA TYR A 594 33.35 27.32 -8.92
C TYR A 594 33.93 28.71 -8.69
N VAL A 595 33.74 29.23 -7.47
CA VAL A 595 34.42 30.44 -7.01
C VAL A 595 35.87 30.07 -6.67
N TRP A 596 36.87 30.65 -7.35
CA TRP A 596 38.25 30.31 -6.97
C TRP A 596 38.65 31.01 -5.68
N THR A 597 39.50 30.35 -4.91
CA THR A 597 40.06 30.86 -3.67
C THR A 597 41.52 31.29 -3.89
N PRO A 598 41.93 32.48 -3.41
CA PRO A 598 43.32 32.94 -3.50
C PRO A 598 44.23 32.35 -2.42
N TRP A 599 43.69 31.56 -1.49
CA TRP A 599 44.41 30.89 -0.40
C TRP A 599 44.15 29.37 -0.45
N ASP A 600 45.07 28.60 0.13
CA ASP A 600 44.98 27.15 0.24
C ASP A 600 44.49 26.74 1.64
N PRO A 601 43.29 26.12 1.77
CA PRO A 601 42.79 25.60 3.03
C PRO A 601 43.60 24.47 3.64
N SER A 602 44.58 23.90 2.92
CA SER A 602 45.47 22.87 3.47
C SER A 602 46.17 23.33 4.76
N GLU A 603 46.41 24.63 4.91
CA GLU A 603 47.02 25.27 6.09
C GLU A 603 46.16 25.19 7.37
N LEU A 604 44.89 24.79 7.25
CA LEU A 604 43.99 24.58 8.39
C LEU A 604 44.14 23.21 9.03
N PHE A 605 44.73 22.26 8.31
CA PHE A 605 44.77 20.89 8.75
C PHE A 605 45.98 20.65 9.65
N GLY A 606 45.70 20.10 10.85
CA GLY A 606 46.73 19.64 11.76
C GLY A 606 47.35 18.30 11.32
N PRO A 607 48.36 17.80 12.05
CA PRO A 607 48.93 16.48 11.78
C PRO A 607 47.85 15.39 11.81
N ALA A 608 47.99 14.39 10.94
CA ALA A 608 47.05 13.28 10.84
C ALA A 608 46.90 12.58 12.20
N GLN A 609 45.67 12.47 12.69
CA GLN A 609 45.35 11.72 13.90
C GLN A 609 45.22 10.24 13.54
N ASP A 610 45.66 9.36 14.44
CA ASP A 610 45.57 7.91 14.25
C ASP A 610 44.08 7.50 14.13
N PRO A 611 43.63 6.96 12.98
CA PRO A 611 42.24 6.58 12.77
C PRO A 611 41.78 5.43 13.68
N SER A 612 42.68 4.79 14.43
CA SER A 612 42.34 3.76 15.41
C SER A 612 41.88 4.29 16.78
N ALA A 613 41.81 5.62 16.97
CA ALA A 613 41.34 6.21 18.22
C ALA A 613 39.85 5.86 18.48
N PRO A 614 39.51 5.31 19.66
CA PRO A 614 38.16 4.81 19.97
C PRO A 614 37.08 5.89 20.09
N SER A 615 37.42 7.18 19.98
CA SER A 615 36.50 8.33 20.10
C SER A 615 36.00 8.89 18.77
N LEU A 616 36.37 8.28 17.63
CA LEU A 616 35.98 8.79 16.30
C LEU A 616 34.57 8.37 15.92
N LEU A 617 33.69 9.36 15.74
CA LEU A 617 32.33 9.15 15.26
C LEU A 617 32.22 9.51 13.77
N PRO A 618 31.66 8.63 12.93
CA PRO A 618 31.32 8.98 11.56
C PRO A 618 30.14 9.96 11.57
N VAL A 619 30.30 11.08 10.87
CA VAL A 619 29.27 12.11 10.76
C VAL A 619 29.16 12.64 9.33
N LEU A 620 28.10 13.37 9.06
CA LEU A 620 27.88 14.14 7.84
C LEU A 620 27.41 15.54 8.25
N TRP A 621 28.38 16.39 8.56
CA TRP A 621 28.14 17.80 8.89
C TRP A 621 28.65 18.69 7.76
N TYR A 622 28.02 19.85 7.61
CA TYR A 622 28.47 20.89 6.69
C TYR A 622 28.94 22.10 7.47
N LEU A 623 30.06 22.68 7.03
CA LEU A 623 30.62 23.89 7.62
C LEU A 623 31.02 24.89 6.54
N ARG A 624 31.06 26.17 6.90
CA ARG A 624 31.61 27.28 6.12
C ARG A 624 32.95 27.65 6.73
N VAL A 625 33.99 27.65 5.93
CA VAL A 625 35.31 28.18 6.32
C VAL A 625 35.49 29.54 5.68
N GLN A 626 35.72 30.58 6.47
CA GLN A 626 35.88 31.95 6.02
C GLN A 626 37.29 32.46 6.34
N HIS A 627 38.04 32.86 5.31
CA HIS A 627 39.37 33.45 5.44
C HIS A 627 39.26 34.98 5.39
N LYS A 628 39.38 35.61 6.57
CA LYS A 628 39.20 37.04 6.80
C LYS A 628 40.09 37.94 5.92
N PRO A 629 41.41 37.69 5.75
CA PRO A 629 42.27 38.55 4.95
C PRO A 629 41.81 38.70 3.50
N THR A 630 41.30 37.60 2.93
CA THR A 630 40.85 37.57 1.53
C THR A 630 39.35 37.75 1.36
N GLN A 631 38.60 37.82 2.47
CA GLN A 631 37.14 37.84 2.49
C GLN A 631 36.48 36.70 1.67
N THR A 632 37.15 35.55 1.59
CA THR A 632 36.64 34.40 0.84
C THR A 632 36.14 33.31 1.78
N SER A 633 35.10 32.60 1.37
CA SER A 633 34.62 31.43 2.08
C SER A 633 34.38 30.22 1.18
N CYS A 634 34.57 29.03 1.73
CA CYS A 634 34.32 27.74 1.09
C CYS A 634 33.48 26.82 1.99
N ILE A 635 32.81 25.84 1.39
CA ILE A 635 31.99 24.87 2.11
C ILE A 635 32.78 23.58 2.32
N GLY A 636 32.94 23.17 3.57
CA GLY A 636 33.54 21.90 3.98
C GLY A 636 32.50 20.86 4.41
N THR A 637 32.84 19.59 4.25
CA THR A 637 32.06 18.44 4.75
C THR A 637 32.88 17.76 5.81
N VAL A 638 32.29 17.53 6.97
CA VAL A 638 32.91 16.76 8.04
C VAL A 638 32.44 15.32 7.93
N THR A 639 33.38 14.38 7.80
CA THR A 639 33.08 12.94 7.65
C THR A 639 33.38 12.13 8.92
N LEU A 640 34.29 12.63 9.77
CA LEU A 640 34.65 12.04 11.06
C LEU A 640 34.78 13.15 12.10
N VAL A 641 34.37 12.91 13.34
CA VAL A 641 34.53 13.85 14.45
C VAL A 641 35.12 13.14 15.67
N ASP A 642 36.13 13.78 16.25
CA ASP A 642 36.61 13.51 17.60
C ASP A 642 35.95 14.53 18.55
N LEU A 643 34.96 14.07 19.31
CA LEU A 643 34.22 14.90 20.24
C LEU A 643 35.08 15.37 21.42
N VAL A 644 36.09 14.60 21.80
CA VAL A 644 36.96 14.91 22.96
C VAL A 644 37.94 16.02 22.59
N ALA A 645 38.53 15.93 21.39
CA ALA A 645 39.47 16.94 20.90
C ALA A 645 38.79 18.12 20.18
N HIS A 646 37.47 18.06 19.96
CA HIS A 646 36.71 19.00 19.12
C HIS A 646 37.31 19.16 17.71
N ARG A 647 37.75 18.05 17.11
CA ARG A 647 38.33 18.00 15.76
C ARG A 647 37.40 17.27 14.81
N GLY A 648 37.34 17.73 13.57
CA GLY A 648 36.64 17.06 12.49
C GLY A 648 37.59 16.78 11.34
N PHE A 649 37.45 15.62 10.70
CA PHE A 649 38.07 15.38 9.39
C PHE A 649 37.20 16.07 8.34
N VAL A 650 37.72 17.15 7.77
CA VAL A 650 37.00 18.04 6.87
C VAL A 650 37.51 17.87 5.45
N GLU A 651 36.60 17.79 4.49
CA GLU A 651 36.87 17.75 3.06
C GLU A 651 36.34 19.03 2.39
N ILE A 652 37.23 19.81 1.78
CA ILE A 652 36.91 21.10 1.16
C ILE A 652 37.27 21.03 -0.34
N PRO A 653 36.27 21.07 -1.25
CA PRO A 653 36.55 21.24 -2.67
C PRO A 653 36.93 22.70 -2.92
N ILE A 654 38.09 22.90 -3.54
CA ILE A 654 38.59 24.21 -3.92
C ILE A 654 38.93 24.24 -5.41
N CYS A 655 38.77 25.42 -5.98
CA CYS A 655 39.38 25.77 -7.26
C CYS A 655 40.40 26.87 -6.95
N THR A 656 41.69 26.63 -7.21
CA THR A 656 42.75 27.62 -6.99
C THR A 656 43.05 28.31 -8.33
N GLN A 657 44.26 28.85 -8.52
CA GLN A 657 44.65 29.52 -9.76
C GLN A 657 44.73 28.58 -10.97
N THR A 658 44.81 27.27 -10.75
CA THR A 658 44.73 26.25 -11.80
C THR A 658 43.27 25.84 -12.01
N PRO A 659 42.81 25.66 -13.26
CA PRO A 659 41.43 25.26 -13.59
C PRO A 659 41.12 23.79 -13.26
N GLU A 660 41.80 23.24 -12.26
CA GLU A 660 41.54 21.92 -11.70
C GLU A 660 40.89 22.11 -10.33
N ILE A 661 39.78 21.43 -10.11
CA ILE A 661 39.16 21.39 -8.80
C ILE A 661 39.86 20.30 -7.99
N ARG A 662 40.37 20.67 -6.82
CA ARG A 662 41.05 19.77 -5.89
C ARG A 662 40.25 19.68 -4.62
N VAL A 663 40.18 18.48 -4.04
CA VAL A 663 39.59 18.29 -2.71
C VAL A 663 40.74 18.25 -1.72
N VAL A 664 40.79 19.22 -0.82
CA VAL A 664 41.74 19.21 0.29
C VAL A 664 41.05 18.61 1.50
N SER A 665 41.68 17.62 2.10
CA SER A 665 41.14 16.93 3.27
C SER A 665 42.15 16.87 4.41
N GLY A 666 41.64 16.93 5.64
CA GLY A 666 42.46 16.81 6.83
C GLY A 666 41.71 17.12 8.12
N TRP A 667 42.42 16.98 9.25
CA TRP A 667 41.85 17.24 10.57
C TRP A 667 41.88 18.73 10.90
N ALA A 668 40.72 19.34 11.05
CA ALA A 668 40.57 20.73 11.49
C ALA A 668 39.89 20.80 12.86
N MET A 669 40.31 21.75 13.69
CA MET A 669 39.62 22.08 14.93
C MET A 669 38.28 22.75 14.60
N LEU A 670 37.16 22.18 15.04
CA LEU A 670 35.81 22.69 14.74
C LEU A 670 35.49 23.99 15.50
N LEU A 671 36.22 24.24 16.60
CA LEU A 671 36.15 25.45 17.41
C LEU A 671 37.30 26.43 17.12
N LEU A 672 38.06 26.23 16.04
CA LEU A 672 39.20 27.10 15.74
C LEU A 672 38.71 28.49 15.35
N THR A 673 39.08 29.46 16.17
CA THR A 673 39.16 30.87 15.78
C THR A 673 40.64 31.21 15.69
N ARG A 674 41.24 30.96 14.51
CA ARG A 674 42.49 31.67 14.17
C ARG A 674 42.10 33.11 13.84
N ASP A 675 42.98 34.06 14.11
CA ASP A 675 42.72 35.47 13.79
C ASP A 675 42.31 35.66 12.31
N ASP A 676 42.83 34.78 11.43
CA ASP A 676 42.63 34.84 9.98
C ASP A 676 41.55 33.90 9.43
N VAL A 677 41.17 32.82 10.12
CA VAL A 677 40.19 31.83 9.62
C VAL A 677 39.12 31.49 10.64
N HIS A 678 37.86 31.55 10.19
CA HIS A 678 36.66 31.28 10.95
C HIS A 678 35.95 30.05 10.40
N VAL A 679 35.65 29.09 11.26
CA VAL A 679 34.89 27.88 10.91
C VAL A 679 33.48 28.01 11.50
N HIS A 680 32.47 27.86 10.66
CA HIS A 680 31.06 28.00 11.02
C HIS A 680 30.29 26.75 10.66
N LEU A 681 29.69 26.10 11.64
CA LEU A 681 28.82 24.94 11.40
C LEU A 681 27.51 25.40 10.77
N LEU A 682 27.15 24.82 9.62
CA LEU A 682 25.94 25.15 8.89
C LEU A 682 24.81 24.17 9.21
N GLN A 683 25.06 22.87 9.05
CA GLN A 683 24.00 21.86 9.10
C GLN A 683 24.52 20.49 9.53
N CYS A 684 23.70 19.76 10.29
CA CYS A 684 23.89 18.36 10.65
C CYS A 684 22.83 17.52 9.93
N LYS A 685 23.25 16.43 9.26
CA LYS A 685 22.34 15.49 8.59
C LYS A 685 22.01 14.27 9.45
N ASP A 686 22.90 13.90 10.37
CA ASP A 686 22.72 12.73 11.22
C ASP A 686 21.95 13.08 12.49
N ALA A 687 20.88 12.34 12.79
CA ALA A 687 20.10 12.52 14.00
C ALA A 687 20.91 12.18 15.26
N ASP A 688 21.73 11.13 15.19
CA ASP A 688 22.47 10.59 16.32
C ASP A 688 23.59 11.51 16.83
N THR A 689 24.02 12.47 16.01
CA THR A 689 25.07 13.44 16.36
C THR A 689 24.55 14.87 16.54
N TRP A 690 23.22 15.05 16.55
CA TRP A 690 22.61 16.37 16.69
C TRP A 690 22.96 17.05 18.02
N ASP A 691 22.97 16.33 19.13
CA ASP A 691 23.26 16.92 20.45
C ASP A 691 24.71 17.42 20.53
N ALA A 692 25.65 16.64 19.98
CA ALA A 692 27.04 17.05 19.83
C ALA A 692 27.16 18.28 18.93
N PHE A 693 26.48 18.28 17.78
CA PHE A 693 26.45 19.41 16.85
C PHE A 693 25.79 20.66 17.48
N ALA A 694 24.78 20.49 18.33
CA ALA A 694 24.11 21.58 19.06
C ALA A 694 24.93 22.18 20.19
N SER A 695 25.86 21.42 20.76
CA SER A 695 26.78 21.90 21.78
C SER A 695 27.86 22.86 21.23
N LEU A 696 28.07 22.89 19.91
CA LEU A 696 29.08 23.72 19.27
C LEU A 696 28.50 25.13 18.94
N PRO A 697 29.31 26.21 19.01
CA PRO A 697 28.88 27.57 18.71
C PRO A 697 28.27 27.69 17.31
N ARG A 698 27.07 28.27 17.23
CA ARG A 698 26.36 28.52 15.97
C ARG A 698 26.34 30.01 15.67
N LEU A 699 26.61 30.35 14.41
CA LEU A 699 26.29 31.66 13.87
C LEU A 699 24.81 31.71 13.44
N PRO A 700 24.23 32.91 13.29
CA PRO A 700 22.92 33.06 12.66
C PRO A 700 22.91 32.41 11.26
N PRO A 701 21.74 31.94 10.81
CA PRO A 701 21.59 31.37 9.48
C PRO A 701 22.11 32.32 8.41
N PRO A 702 22.77 31.81 7.35
CA PRO A 702 23.26 32.65 6.26
C PRO A 702 22.09 33.43 5.64
N PRO A 703 22.25 34.74 5.38
CA PRO A 703 21.18 35.55 4.84
C PRO A 703 20.80 35.06 3.44
N ALA A 704 19.51 35.03 3.15
CA ALA A 704 19.04 34.79 1.79
C ALA A 704 19.53 35.92 0.86
N ILE A 705 19.93 35.57 -0.36
CA ILE A 705 20.35 36.57 -1.34
C ILE A 705 19.12 37.33 -1.81
N SER A 706 19.05 38.62 -1.47
CA SER A 706 17.98 39.49 -1.95
C SER A 706 18.15 39.80 -3.45
N PRO A 707 17.09 39.74 -4.27
CA PRO A 707 17.14 40.13 -5.68
C PRO A 707 17.74 41.53 -5.89
N ALA A 708 17.38 42.49 -5.03
CA ALA A 708 17.92 43.85 -5.07
C ALA A 708 19.46 43.93 -5.00
N ARG A 709 20.12 43.02 -4.27
CA ARG A 709 21.59 42.94 -4.20
C ARG A 709 22.19 42.47 -5.52
N ILE A 710 21.47 41.62 -6.25
CA ILE A 710 21.89 41.14 -7.57
C ILE A 710 21.69 42.23 -8.61
N ASP A 711 20.55 42.92 -8.57
CA ASP A 711 20.25 44.04 -9.47
C ASP A 711 21.30 45.16 -9.31
N GLN A 712 21.63 45.53 -8.07
CA GLN A 712 22.71 46.47 -7.77
C GLN A 712 24.06 46.05 -8.39
N LEU A 713 24.38 44.75 -8.41
CA LEU A 713 25.63 44.25 -9.02
C LEU A 713 25.63 44.31 -10.55
N TYR A 714 24.45 44.23 -11.17
CA TYR A 714 24.32 44.45 -12.60
C TYR A 714 24.46 45.94 -12.94
N ASP A 715 23.93 46.82 -12.09
CA ASP A 715 23.92 48.27 -12.28
C ASP A 715 25.24 48.98 -11.89
N MET A 716 26.15 48.29 -11.18
CA MET A 716 27.47 48.85 -10.83
C MET A 716 28.30 49.17 -12.07
N ASP A 717 28.88 50.37 -12.14
CA ASP A 717 29.77 50.80 -13.23
C ASP A 717 31.00 49.88 -13.39
N ASP A 718 31.38 49.64 -14.64
CA ASP A 718 32.48 48.75 -15.02
C ASP A 718 33.87 49.31 -14.66
N ASP A 719 33.98 50.58 -14.26
CA ASP A 719 35.24 51.24 -13.87
C ASP A 719 35.86 50.66 -12.58
N SER A 720 35.13 49.80 -11.86
CA SER A 720 35.55 49.22 -10.57
C SER A 720 35.61 47.68 -10.59
N ILE A 721 36.22 47.10 -11.63
CA ILE A 721 36.30 45.64 -11.89
C ILE A 721 36.67 44.81 -10.64
N GLY A 722 37.63 45.28 -9.82
CA GLY A 722 38.04 44.59 -8.59
C GLY A 722 36.93 44.53 -7.54
N VAL A 723 36.23 45.63 -7.31
CA VAL A 723 35.10 45.72 -6.37
C VAL A 723 33.94 44.83 -6.86
N LYS A 724 33.65 44.88 -8.16
CA LYS A 724 32.59 44.08 -8.79
C LYS A 724 32.89 42.58 -8.71
N THR A 725 34.15 42.18 -8.92
CA THR A 725 34.60 40.79 -8.78
C THR A 725 34.43 40.28 -7.34
N ALA A 726 34.89 41.06 -6.36
CA ALA A 726 34.74 40.71 -4.95
C ALA A 726 33.26 40.61 -4.53
N ALA A 727 32.41 41.52 -5.02
CA ALA A 727 31.00 41.52 -4.67
C ALA A 727 30.23 40.34 -5.30
N TRP A 728 30.52 39.96 -6.56
CA TRP A 728 30.00 38.72 -7.16
C TRP A 728 30.48 37.46 -6.44
N GLN A 729 31.75 37.44 -6.02
CA GLN A 729 32.32 36.36 -5.22
C GLN A 729 31.56 36.18 -3.90
N HIS A 730 31.27 37.28 -3.19
CA HIS A 730 30.47 37.23 -1.97
C HIS A 730 29.06 36.70 -2.21
N VAL A 731 28.38 37.12 -3.28
CA VAL A 731 27.04 36.62 -3.60
C VAL A 731 27.07 35.11 -3.86
N LEU A 732 28.01 34.61 -4.64
CA LEU A 732 28.11 33.17 -4.92
C LEU A 732 28.44 32.35 -3.66
N GLN A 733 29.28 32.88 -2.77
CA GLN A 733 29.60 32.22 -1.50
C GLN A 733 28.43 32.21 -0.52
N ASP A 734 27.67 33.31 -0.44
CA ASP A 734 26.47 33.39 0.37
C ASP A 734 25.36 32.47 -0.19
N TRP A 735 25.26 32.35 -1.52
CA TRP A 735 24.37 31.39 -2.18
C TRP A 735 24.68 29.96 -1.78
N GLU A 736 25.94 29.54 -1.87
CA GLU A 736 26.34 28.17 -1.52
C GLU A 736 26.05 27.86 -0.05
N ALA A 737 26.34 28.81 0.85
CA ALA A 737 26.05 28.66 2.28
C ALA A 737 24.53 28.56 2.54
N ALA A 738 23.72 29.45 1.95
CA ALA A 738 22.27 29.44 2.09
C ALA A 738 21.63 28.17 1.50
N PHE A 739 22.14 27.70 0.37
CA PHE A 739 21.71 26.45 -0.25
C PHE A 739 21.96 25.25 0.67
N VAL A 740 23.18 25.12 1.20
CA VAL A 740 23.54 24.01 2.10
C VAL A 740 22.71 24.03 3.38
N PHE A 741 22.47 25.22 3.92
CA PHE A 741 21.64 25.41 5.10
C PHE A 741 20.17 25.00 4.85
N THR A 742 19.61 25.40 3.70
CA THR A 742 18.18 25.18 3.38
C THR A 742 17.92 23.74 2.89
N GLU A 743 18.73 23.26 1.94
CA GLU A 743 18.53 21.98 1.24
C GLU A 743 19.21 20.80 1.94
N ARG A 744 20.00 21.05 3.00
CA ARG A 744 20.72 20.03 3.79
C ARG A 744 21.65 19.13 2.95
N ARG A 745 22.13 19.63 1.82
CA ARG A 745 23.09 18.97 0.91
C ARG A 745 23.94 20.00 0.18
N ARG A 746 25.08 19.58 -0.38
CA ARG A 746 25.89 20.44 -1.26
C ARG A 746 25.15 20.75 -2.58
N PRO A 747 25.38 21.93 -3.18
CA PRO A 747 24.87 22.23 -4.52
C PRO A 747 25.51 21.30 -5.55
N SER A 748 24.67 20.55 -6.27
CA SER A 748 25.10 19.70 -7.38
C SER A 748 25.49 20.55 -8.60
N VAL A 749 26.06 19.91 -9.63
CA VAL A 749 26.31 20.55 -10.93
C VAL A 749 25.03 21.15 -11.51
N ALA A 750 23.91 20.42 -11.41
CA ALA A 750 22.62 20.87 -11.90
C ALA A 750 22.11 22.11 -11.14
N ASP A 751 22.37 22.20 -9.83
CA ASP A 751 21.98 23.36 -9.03
C ASP A 751 22.83 24.58 -9.36
N ARG A 752 24.14 24.40 -9.52
CA ARG A 752 25.06 25.46 -9.98
C ARG A 752 24.70 25.95 -11.38
N ARG A 753 24.24 25.06 -12.27
CA ARG A 753 23.75 25.43 -13.61
C ARG A 753 22.54 26.37 -13.56
N LYS A 754 21.67 26.27 -12.55
CA LYS A 754 20.52 27.19 -12.38
C LYS A 754 20.97 28.63 -12.13
N VAL A 755 22.12 28.81 -11.47
CA VAL A 755 22.75 30.12 -11.20
C VAL A 755 23.99 30.37 -12.09
N ALA A 756 24.15 29.61 -13.18
CA ALA A 756 25.26 29.79 -14.13
C ALA A 756 25.39 31.23 -14.68
N PRO A 757 24.33 32.02 -14.87
CA PRO A 757 24.47 33.44 -15.22
C PRO A 757 25.34 34.24 -14.22
N TRP A 758 25.23 33.95 -12.92
CA TRP A 758 25.99 34.65 -11.88
C TRP A 758 27.47 34.24 -11.91
N PHE A 759 27.73 32.94 -12.04
CA PHE A 759 29.09 32.41 -12.24
C PHE A 759 29.75 33.01 -13.49
N ARG A 760 29.02 33.12 -14.60
CA ARG A 760 29.53 33.76 -15.83
C ARG A 760 29.91 35.24 -15.62
N GLN A 761 29.09 36.00 -14.89
CA GLN A 761 29.42 37.39 -14.56
C GLN A 761 30.67 37.48 -13.67
N TYR A 762 30.74 36.66 -12.62
CA TYR A 762 31.93 36.56 -11.77
C TYR A 762 33.21 36.29 -12.58
N HIS A 763 33.20 35.26 -13.43
CA HIS A 763 34.36 34.90 -14.25
C HIS A 763 34.69 35.99 -15.30
N LYS A 764 33.69 36.66 -15.88
CA LYS A 764 33.89 37.78 -16.80
C LYS A 764 34.70 38.91 -16.14
N TYR A 765 34.26 39.42 -14.99
CA TYR A 765 34.94 40.53 -14.31
C TYR A 765 36.32 40.12 -13.80
N ARG A 766 36.44 38.90 -13.31
CA ARG A 766 37.73 38.40 -12.86
C ARG A 766 38.76 38.33 -13.98
N LEU A 767 38.40 37.77 -15.13
CA LEU A 767 39.31 37.66 -16.28
C LEU A 767 39.72 39.05 -16.77
N ALA A 768 38.79 40.01 -16.78
CA ALA A 768 39.09 41.41 -17.07
C ALA A 768 40.06 42.03 -16.05
N GLY A 769 39.89 41.74 -14.76
CA GLY A 769 40.80 42.18 -13.70
C GLY A 769 42.21 41.60 -13.84
N MET A 770 42.33 40.33 -14.25
CA MET A 770 43.62 39.69 -14.51
C MET A 770 44.34 40.29 -15.73
N SER A 771 43.61 40.76 -16.74
CA SER A 771 44.21 41.43 -17.91
C SER A 771 44.69 42.85 -17.62
N SER A 772 44.16 43.52 -16.61
CA SER A 772 44.58 44.87 -16.20
C SER A 772 45.85 44.89 -15.33
N ILE A 773 46.29 43.72 -14.84
CA ILE A 773 47.48 43.57 -13.97
C ILE A 773 48.73 43.17 -14.77
N LYS A 774 48.57 42.83 -16.06
CA LYS A 774 49.66 42.63 -17.01
C LYS A 774 49.88 43.89 -17.82
#